data_AF-A0A934RWB7-F1
#
_entry.id   AF-A0A934RWB7-F1
#
_cell.length_a   1.000
_cell.length_b   1.000
_cell.length_c   1.000
_cell.angle_alpha   90.00
_cell.angle_beta   90.00
_cell.angle_gamma   90.00
#
_symmetry.space_group_name_H-M   'P 1'
#
loop_
_entity.id
_entity.type
_entity.pdbx_description
1 polymer ?
#
loop_
_entity_poly.entity_id
_entity_poly.type
_entity_poly.pdbx_seq_one_letter_code
_entity_poly.pdbx_strand_id
1 'polypeptide(L)'
;MKTYLLPLALSCAQLSLSAEEATFGRYLPKDCAVYFEAYHDGGFLQEGLLPLVFEQRDLALEMAEERFGEEIPNPQGGEEEILKAAGEAGNHFVFALGGEGNQFAGELGKVYHEFSGLMAGLQFEVLLNLAEAWQEEGEVSAEAMAGLSDADAIFENLDQEQLGVFLDSLVEEERLAIPSVYLAVKPTATGMAEAWTTLNQALQDHAGESPYQIVEEDGKWPRRGMTFLGQQTAGRELEEWWQEAGAGERGPLDEKRFQALKAALDEMAFTVLWAQVDDWLVFYAGNGPGGFELVESSADSLAADGKLADLVALSGEAESWMRWRVSEEFLQSVPHWLNDAPSVRAQAQVVTRHPELENGKVMSDGLYEVAKMRSLLSRREVESAWSGIGWLEDGLRIETVGGMRKPGLDYEAEWSLQGGAGAAGSFLQAHWVGEEGRLDWQWQQGEALLKVLEGALGEWFPSEMMLSRELMSESLPAWLTELAAAGRELEFEGLGREQVLAMDLEGEMPQLPDLSPEMLKEGRIPRLLWARSVADRAKVSAAGAAMKRATEKFLTRVGEEMGETVPFPGFMTSEDEGLDSNFLLLPFSNEDFLLNIALNDEVLILGTSRLQARLFELGRQGKAAPGTGLKIEMDLKRGSQFLQLWDVLAQTKAFAQADALLGEEGLGGDQSLREKLAQLRRLRYHHREEAGELRTSFAVELAE
;
A
#
# COMPACT_ATOMS: atom_id res chain seq x y z
N MET A 1 -6.74 1.33 1.57
CA MET A 1 -7.39 2.50 0.90
C MET A 1 -8.09 2.16 -0.43
N LYS A 2 -7.43 1.56 -1.44
CA LYS A 2 -8.07 1.29 -2.77
C LYS A 2 -9.33 0.41 -2.71
N THR A 3 -9.42 -0.54 -1.79
CA THR A 3 -10.56 -1.48 -1.66
C THR A 3 -11.79 -0.84 -0.98
N TYR A 4 -11.62 0.26 -0.25
CA TYR A 4 -12.69 0.88 0.55
C TYR A 4 -13.30 2.14 -0.08
N LEU A 5 -12.60 2.79 -1.04
CA LEU A 5 -13.05 4.04 -1.64
C LEU A 5 -14.20 3.87 -2.66
N LEU A 6 -14.26 2.74 -3.37
CA LEU A 6 -15.29 2.49 -4.39
C LEU A 6 -16.67 2.20 -3.76
N PRO A 7 -16.78 1.38 -2.69
CA PRO A 7 -18.01 1.26 -1.91
C PRO A 7 -18.44 2.58 -1.26
N LEU A 8 -17.48 3.37 -0.74
CA LEU A 8 -17.75 4.69 -0.13
C LEU A 8 -18.36 5.68 -1.13
N ALA A 9 -17.81 5.76 -2.35
CA ALA A 9 -18.32 6.67 -3.39
C ALA A 9 -19.79 6.38 -3.76
N LEU A 10 -20.22 5.12 -3.65
CA LEU A 10 -21.58 4.67 -3.96
C LEU A 10 -22.54 4.84 -2.77
N SER A 11 -22.07 4.72 -1.52
CA SER A 11 -22.88 4.97 -0.32
C SER A 11 -23.08 6.46 -0.03
N CYS A 12 -22.12 7.32 -0.38
CA CYS A 12 -22.18 8.75 -0.09
C CYS A 12 -23.18 9.54 -0.97
N ALA A 13 -23.74 8.97 -2.05
CA ALA A 13 -24.62 9.65 -3.00
C ALA A 13 -25.99 10.11 -2.44
N GLN A 14 -26.25 9.95 -1.13
CA GLN A 14 -27.54 10.25 -0.49
C GLN A 14 -27.45 11.30 0.64
N LEU A 15 -26.30 11.91 0.88
CA LEU A 15 -26.11 12.82 2.02
C LEU A 15 -26.13 14.28 1.56
N SER A 16 -26.95 15.11 2.23
CA SER A 16 -27.06 16.55 2.02
C SER A 16 -26.72 17.36 3.29
N LEU A 17 -25.57 18.02 3.42
CA LEU A 17 -25.22 19.00 4.48
C LEU A 17 -24.30 20.17 4.03
N SER A 18 -24.61 21.39 4.50
CA SER A 18 -23.91 22.64 4.13
C SER A 18 -22.51 22.83 4.74
N ALA A 19 -21.59 23.45 4.00
CA ALA A 19 -20.19 23.71 4.38
C ALA A 19 -19.95 24.69 5.56
N GLU A 20 -20.99 25.40 6.04
CA GLU A 20 -20.88 26.43 7.09
C GLU A 20 -20.88 25.89 8.55
N GLU A 21 -20.99 24.57 8.75
CA GLU A 21 -21.09 24.02 10.11
C GLU A 21 -19.74 23.90 10.83
N ALA A 22 -19.74 24.28 12.11
CA ALA A 22 -18.59 24.31 13.00
C ALA A 22 -17.83 22.98 13.06
N THR A 23 -16.61 22.94 12.52
CA THR A 23 -15.71 21.79 12.62
C THR A 23 -15.14 21.65 14.03
N PHE A 24 -14.93 20.42 14.50
CA PHE A 24 -14.24 20.17 15.77
C PHE A 24 -12.76 20.62 15.72
N GLY A 25 -12.19 20.75 14.52
CA GLY A 25 -10.83 21.26 14.32
C GLY A 25 -10.56 22.63 14.97
N ARG A 26 -11.60 23.43 15.28
CA ARG A 26 -11.46 24.69 16.02
C ARG A 26 -11.04 24.52 17.49
N TYR A 27 -11.22 23.32 18.05
CA TYR A 27 -10.82 22.99 19.42
C TYR A 27 -9.50 22.23 19.48
N LEU A 28 -9.02 21.69 18.36
CA LEU A 28 -7.79 20.91 18.32
C LEU A 28 -6.56 21.82 18.13
N PRO A 29 -5.44 21.55 18.83
CA PRO A 29 -4.18 22.26 18.64
C PRO A 29 -3.68 22.21 17.20
N LYS A 30 -3.06 23.30 16.72
CA LYS A 30 -2.50 23.40 15.36
C LYS A 30 -1.39 22.39 15.02
N ASP A 31 -0.71 21.87 16.04
CA ASP A 31 0.40 20.92 15.97
C ASP A 31 -0.07 19.45 16.06
N CYS A 32 -1.38 19.24 16.06
CA CYS A 32 -1.98 17.91 15.93
C CYS A 32 -1.36 17.14 14.74
N ALA A 33 -0.90 15.92 15.04
CA ALA A 33 -0.16 15.06 14.12
C ALA A 33 -1.06 14.54 13.00
N VAL A 34 -2.27 14.12 13.34
CA VAL A 34 -3.28 13.63 12.41
C VAL A 34 -4.62 14.22 12.80
N TYR A 35 -5.34 14.72 11.82
CA TYR A 35 -6.73 15.13 11.94
C TYR A 35 -7.52 14.54 10.79
N PHE A 36 -8.66 13.96 11.10
CA PHE A 36 -9.58 13.40 10.14
C PHE A 36 -11.00 13.73 10.58
N GLU A 37 -11.79 14.24 9.66
CA GLU A 37 -13.19 14.58 9.84
C GLU A 37 -13.98 13.96 8.70
N ALA A 38 -15.06 13.26 9.03
CA ALA A 38 -15.93 12.65 8.04
C ALA A 38 -17.39 12.83 8.43
N TYR A 39 -18.23 12.88 7.40
CA TYR A 39 -19.68 12.97 7.50
C TYR A 39 -20.26 11.66 6.95
N HIS A 40 -20.80 10.81 7.82
CA HIS A 40 -21.32 9.50 7.44
C HIS A 40 -22.52 9.13 8.33
N ASP A 41 -23.54 8.47 7.77
CA ASP A 41 -24.57 7.76 8.54
C ASP A 41 -23.91 6.65 9.36
N GLY A 42 -23.65 6.85 10.66
CA GLY A 42 -23.26 5.93 11.75
C GLY A 42 -22.39 4.67 11.50
N GLY A 43 -22.60 3.94 10.41
CA GLY A 43 -21.97 2.67 10.04
C GLY A 43 -20.44 2.69 9.93
N PHE A 44 -19.80 3.78 9.49
CA PHE A 44 -18.32 3.84 9.46
C PHE A 44 -17.70 3.74 10.87
N LEU A 45 -18.38 4.29 11.88
CA LEU A 45 -17.95 4.17 13.27
C LEU A 45 -18.26 2.78 13.82
N GLN A 46 -19.44 2.25 13.51
CA GLN A 46 -19.91 0.96 14.00
C GLN A 46 -19.16 -0.24 13.41
N GLU A 47 -18.83 -0.19 12.12
CA GLU A 47 -18.22 -1.31 11.38
C GLU A 47 -16.71 -1.16 11.17
N GLY A 48 -16.13 0.01 11.50
CA GLY A 48 -14.74 0.32 11.20
C GLY A 48 -13.93 0.77 12.41
N LEU A 49 -14.10 2.03 12.81
CA LEU A 49 -13.12 2.69 13.67
C LEU A 49 -13.23 2.32 15.16
N LEU A 50 -14.45 2.11 15.67
CA LEU A 50 -14.65 1.65 17.05
C LEU A 50 -14.33 0.16 17.22
N PRO A 51 -14.72 -0.75 16.29
CA PRO A 51 -14.20 -2.11 16.29
C PRO A 51 -12.68 -2.16 16.33
N LEU A 52 -11.95 -1.30 15.61
CA LEU A 52 -10.49 -1.24 15.72
C LEU A 52 -9.98 -0.87 17.12
N VAL A 53 -10.65 0.05 17.82
CA VAL A 53 -10.29 0.42 19.20
C VAL A 53 -10.60 -0.73 20.16
N PHE A 54 -11.73 -1.40 19.99
CA PHE A 54 -12.13 -2.56 20.79
C PHE A 54 -11.32 -3.82 20.45
N GLU A 55 -10.98 -4.05 19.18
CA GLU A 55 -10.08 -5.10 18.71
C GLU A 55 -8.66 -4.88 19.22
N GLN A 56 -8.17 -3.64 19.33
CA GLN A 56 -6.86 -3.42 19.97
C GLN A 56 -6.88 -3.69 21.46
N ARG A 57 -8.00 -3.41 22.13
CA ARG A 57 -8.21 -3.84 23.52
C ARG A 57 -8.29 -5.36 23.60
N ASP A 58 -9.11 -5.99 22.76
CA ASP A 58 -9.36 -7.43 22.76
C ASP A 58 -8.12 -8.21 22.35
N LEU A 59 -7.35 -7.74 21.37
CA LEU A 59 -6.05 -8.30 21.03
C LEU A 59 -5.06 -8.18 22.20
N ALA A 60 -5.05 -7.04 22.91
CA ALA A 60 -4.23 -6.89 24.11
C ALA A 60 -4.67 -7.84 25.24
N LEU A 61 -5.96 -8.19 25.31
CA LEU A 61 -6.53 -9.15 26.26
C LEU A 61 -6.30 -10.61 25.81
N GLU A 62 -6.54 -10.95 24.56
CA GLU A 62 -6.39 -12.29 23.94
C GLU A 62 -4.92 -12.70 23.88
N MET A 63 -4.02 -11.79 23.48
CA MET A 63 -2.56 -12.02 23.57
C MET A 63 -2.10 -12.29 25.00
N ALA A 64 -2.86 -11.84 25.99
CA ALA A 64 -2.59 -12.15 27.39
C ALA A 64 -3.28 -13.44 27.86
N GLU A 65 -4.48 -13.75 27.38
CA GLU A 65 -5.15 -15.03 27.67
C GLU A 65 -4.40 -16.22 27.08
N GLU A 66 -4.03 -16.17 25.79
CA GLU A 66 -3.31 -17.25 25.09
C GLU A 66 -1.91 -17.50 25.68
N ARG A 67 -1.23 -16.42 26.10
CA ARG A 67 0.16 -16.49 26.59
C ARG A 67 0.27 -16.88 28.06
N PHE A 68 -0.77 -16.65 28.85
CA PHE A 68 -0.70 -16.81 30.31
C PHE A 68 -1.72 -17.82 30.87
N GLY A 69 -2.60 -18.37 30.03
CA GLY A 69 -3.43 -19.53 30.37
C GLY A 69 -4.55 -19.25 31.38
N GLU A 70 -4.83 -17.99 31.69
CA GLU A 70 -5.95 -17.55 32.51
C GLU A 70 -6.88 -16.65 31.69
N GLU A 71 -8.18 -16.95 31.73
CA GLU A 71 -9.25 -16.19 31.09
C GLU A 71 -9.33 -14.82 31.81
N ILE A 72 -8.92 -13.76 31.13
CA ILE A 72 -9.02 -12.42 31.67
C ILE A 72 -10.50 -12.06 31.61
N PRO A 73 -11.08 -11.42 32.64
CA PRO A 73 -12.47 -10.98 32.54
C PRO A 73 -12.58 -9.96 31.41
N ASN A 74 -12.91 -10.43 30.21
CA ASN A 74 -13.36 -9.59 29.12
C ASN A 74 -14.72 -9.05 29.57
N PRO A 75 -14.85 -7.74 29.81
CA PRO A 75 -16.11 -7.18 30.25
C PRO A 75 -17.05 -7.10 29.04
N GLN A 76 -17.56 -8.26 28.63
CA GLN A 76 -18.50 -8.41 27.55
C GLN A 76 -19.86 -7.87 28.01
N GLY A 77 -20.12 -6.61 27.67
CA GLY A 77 -21.39 -5.96 27.97
C GLY A 77 -21.27 -4.45 27.86
N GLY A 78 -21.84 -3.88 26.80
CA GLY A 78 -21.92 -2.44 26.59
C GLY A 78 -21.35 -1.95 25.26
N GLU A 79 -20.47 -2.73 24.59
CA GLU A 79 -19.91 -2.34 23.28
C GLU A 79 -20.96 -2.22 22.20
N GLU A 80 -21.85 -3.21 22.06
CA GLU A 80 -22.94 -3.15 21.09
C GLU A 80 -23.86 -1.95 21.37
N GLU A 81 -24.02 -1.57 22.65
CA GLU A 81 -24.83 -0.43 23.08
C GLU A 81 -24.11 0.91 22.89
N ILE A 82 -22.78 0.98 23.07
CA ILE A 82 -21.92 2.14 22.78
C ILE A 82 -21.80 2.35 21.27
N LEU A 83 -21.60 1.28 20.50
CA LEU A 83 -21.58 1.28 19.03
C LEU A 83 -22.93 1.72 18.49
N LYS A 84 -24.02 1.15 19.02
CA LYS A 84 -25.39 1.56 18.68
C LYS A 84 -25.65 3.01 19.06
N ALA A 85 -25.32 3.43 20.27
CA ALA A 85 -25.47 4.81 20.72
C ALA A 85 -24.62 5.78 19.90
N ALA A 86 -23.41 5.43 19.50
CA ALA A 86 -22.53 6.26 18.67
C ALA A 86 -23.02 6.38 17.23
N GLY A 87 -23.56 5.30 16.65
CA GLY A 87 -24.18 5.34 15.32
C GLY A 87 -25.56 6.01 15.29
N GLU A 88 -26.34 5.90 16.37
CA GLU A 88 -27.58 6.66 16.57
C GLU A 88 -27.29 8.13 16.95
N ALA A 89 -26.12 8.40 17.53
CA ALA A 89 -25.75 9.72 18.02
C ALA A 89 -25.64 10.71 16.87
N GLY A 90 -24.84 10.51 15.81
CA GLY A 90 -24.83 11.50 14.73
C GLY A 90 -23.97 11.17 13.52
N ASN A 91 -24.18 11.98 12.47
CA ASN A 91 -23.60 11.75 11.15
C ASN A 91 -22.24 12.43 10.93
N HIS A 92 -21.60 12.94 11.99
CA HIS A 92 -20.40 13.76 11.90
C HIS A 92 -19.39 13.34 12.96
N PHE A 93 -18.23 12.92 12.48
CA PHE A 93 -17.18 12.30 13.28
C PHE A 93 -15.82 12.96 13.04
N VAL A 94 -15.00 12.99 14.08
CA VAL A 94 -13.62 13.43 14.05
C VAL A 94 -12.73 12.44 14.79
N PHE A 95 -11.60 12.12 14.16
CA PHE A 95 -10.46 11.44 14.76
C PHE A 95 -9.25 12.38 14.74
N ALA A 96 -8.52 12.46 15.84
CA ALA A 96 -7.28 13.21 15.86
C ALA A 96 -6.21 12.60 16.77
N LEU A 97 -4.94 12.81 16.42
CA LEU A 97 -3.76 12.48 17.22
C LEU A 97 -3.07 13.78 17.65
N GLY A 98 -3.19 14.15 18.92
CA GLY A 98 -2.57 15.34 19.50
C GLY A 98 -1.31 15.03 20.32
N GLY A 99 -0.72 16.07 20.91
CA GLY A 99 0.41 15.96 21.83
C GLY A 99 1.61 15.23 21.23
N GLU A 100 2.06 14.17 21.91
CA GLU A 100 3.21 13.34 21.52
C GLU A 100 2.95 12.45 20.28
N GLY A 101 1.83 12.58 19.59
CA GLY A 101 1.49 11.76 18.42
C GLY A 101 2.54 11.76 17.30
N ASN A 102 3.28 12.86 17.12
CA ASN A 102 4.41 12.93 16.17
C ASN A 102 5.61 12.07 16.64
N GLN A 103 5.94 12.13 17.93
CA GLN A 103 7.00 11.32 18.54
C GLN A 103 6.64 9.84 18.51
N PHE A 104 5.40 9.50 18.90
CA PHE A 104 4.88 8.14 18.86
C PHE A 104 5.02 7.50 17.47
N ALA A 105 4.60 8.20 16.41
CA ALA A 105 4.69 7.67 15.05
C ALA A 105 6.13 7.47 14.57
N GLY A 106 7.03 8.38 14.97
CA GLY A 106 8.47 8.27 14.74
C GLY A 106 9.08 7.03 15.40
N GLU A 107 8.82 6.85 16.68
CA GLU A 107 9.40 5.77 17.47
C GLU A 107 8.78 4.41 17.16
N LEU A 108 7.46 4.33 17.00
CA LEU A 108 6.77 3.09 16.63
C LEU A 108 7.23 2.58 15.26
N GLY A 109 7.52 3.47 14.31
CA GLY A 109 8.10 3.10 13.03
C GLY A 109 9.47 2.46 13.16
N LYS A 110 10.32 2.93 14.08
CA LYS A 110 11.64 2.33 14.35
C LYS A 110 11.52 0.97 15.04
N VAL A 111 10.64 0.86 16.03
CA VAL A 111 10.36 -0.41 16.74
C VAL A 111 9.86 -1.47 15.76
N TYR A 112 8.92 -1.12 14.89
CA TYR A 112 8.42 -2.01 13.85
C TYR A 112 9.54 -2.51 12.92
N HIS A 113 10.54 -1.69 12.59
CA HIS A 113 11.68 -2.12 11.78
C HIS A 113 12.57 -3.12 12.43
N GLU A 114 12.94 -2.87 13.68
CA GLU A 114 13.84 -3.75 14.40
C GLU A 114 13.18 -5.11 14.59
N PHE A 115 11.88 -5.10 14.92
CA PHE A 115 11.07 -6.31 15.00
C PHE A 115 10.94 -7.02 13.64
N SER A 116 10.55 -6.32 12.57
CA SER A 116 10.44 -6.90 11.22
C SER A 116 11.78 -7.42 10.72
N GLY A 117 12.87 -6.72 11.05
CA GLY A 117 14.24 -7.11 10.78
C GLY A 117 14.58 -8.47 11.40
N LEU A 118 14.30 -8.58 12.70
CA LEU A 118 14.49 -9.80 13.48
C LEU A 118 13.67 -10.97 12.91
N MET A 119 12.38 -10.77 12.68
CA MET A 119 11.48 -11.81 12.15
C MET A 119 11.91 -12.29 10.77
N ALA A 120 12.30 -11.37 9.88
CA ALA A 120 12.78 -11.73 8.55
C ALA A 120 14.12 -12.49 8.57
N GLY A 121 14.99 -12.16 9.52
CA GLY A 121 16.23 -12.90 9.76
C GLY A 121 15.95 -14.34 10.20
N LEU A 122 15.07 -14.53 11.18
CA LEU A 122 14.68 -15.85 11.68
C LEU A 122 14.02 -16.70 10.60
N GLN A 123 13.04 -16.17 9.87
CA GLN A 123 12.40 -16.88 8.77
C GLN A 123 13.41 -17.34 7.72
N PHE A 124 14.41 -16.50 7.42
CA PHE A 124 15.45 -16.84 6.48
C PHE A 124 16.43 -17.89 7.02
N GLU A 125 16.75 -17.86 8.31
CA GLU A 125 17.55 -18.89 8.99
C GLU A 125 16.87 -20.25 8.95
N VAL A 126 15.55 -20.30 9.18
CA VAL A 126 14.77 -21.53 8.99
C VAL A 126 14.84 -22.01 7.53
N LEU A 127 14.67 -21.12 6.55
CA LEU A 127 14.79 -21.48 5.12
C LEU A 127 16.17 -22.04 4.76
N LEU A 128 17.25 -21.48 5.29
CA LEU A 128 18.60 -22.02 5.08
C LEU A 128 18.73 -23.43 5.67
N ASN A 129 18.31 -23.63 6.91
CA ASN A 129 18.37 -24.93 7.57
C ASN A 129 17.53 -25.99 6.82
N LEU A 130 16.38 -25.60 6.25
CA LEU A 130 15.57 -26.49 5.42
C LEU A 130 16.26 -26.84 4.09
N ALA A 131 16.93 -25.87 3.47
CA ALA A 131 17.69 -26.10 2.24
C ALA A 131 18.87 -27.06 2.50
N GLU A 132 19.57 -26.91 3.62
CA GLU A 132 20.63 -27.82 4.06
C GLU A 132 20.10 -29.23 4.32
N ALA A 133 19.01 -29.37 5.08
CA ALA A 133 18.37 -30.66 5.34
C ALA A 133 17.93 -31.34 4.04
N TRP A 134 17.39 -30.57 3.08
CA TRP A 134 17.02 -31.09 1.77
C TRP A 134 18.23 -31.58 0.97
N GLN A 135 19.38 -30.91 1.06
CA GLN A 135 20.61 -31.36 0.42
C GLN A 135 21.16 -32.65 1.03
N GLU A 136 21.09 -32.79 2.35
CA GLU A 136 21.61 -33.96 3.05
C GLU A 136 20.69 -35.19 2.92
N GLU A 137 19.38 -34.98 3.01
CA GLU A 137 18.39 -36.06 3.14
C GLU A 137 17.54 -36.29 1.88
N GLY A 138 17.53 -35.35 0.94
CA GLY A 138 16.73 -35.40 -0.29
C GLY A 138 15.24 -35.11 -0.11
N GLU A 139 14.77 -34.98 1.14
CA GLU A 139 13.39 -34.66 1.52
C GLU A 139 13.39 -33.67 2.69
N VAL A 140 12.34 -32.85 2.80
CA VAL A 140 12.10 -31.96 3.94
C VAL A 140 10.95 -32.52 4.75
N SER A 141 11.10 -32.66 6.07
CA SER A 141 10.03 -33.20 6.91
C SER A 141 8.83 -32.25 6.97
N ALA A 142 7.62 -32.81 7.04
CA ALA A 142 6.39 -32.03 7.18
C ALA A 142 6.38 -31.19 8.48
N GLU A 143 7.05 -31.65 9.53
CA GLU A 143 7.24 -30.94 10.80
C GLU A 143 8.12 -29.69 10.63
N ALA A 144 9.21 -29.81 9.86
CA ALA A 144 10.10 -28.68 9.58
C ALA A 144 9.42 -27.61 8.68
N MET A 145 8.54 -28.04 7.77
CA MET A 145 7.70 -27.12 6.98
C MET A 145 6.58 -26.47 7.82
N ALA A 146 6.00 -27.17 8.79
CA ALA A 146 4.96 -26.62 9.66
C ALA A 146 5.49 -25.51 10.57
N GLY A 147 6.76 -25.61 11.03
CA GLY A 147 7.43 -24.58 11.82
C GLY A 147 7.64 -23.23 11.10
N LEU A 148 7.52 -23.18 9.77
CA LEU A 148 7.57 -21.91 9.02
C LEU A 148 6.27 -21.09 9.10
N SER A 149 5.14 -21.77 9.36
CA SER A 149 3.81 -21.15 9.42
C SER A 149 3.34 -20.84 10.83
N ASP A 150 4.04 -21.36 11.84
CA ASP A 150 3.68 -21.22 13.25
C ASP A 150 4.45 -20.05 13.87
N ALA A 151 3.74 -18.96 14.18
CA ALA A 151 4.32 -17.78 14.79
C ALA A 151 4.93 -18.12 16.17
N ASP A 152 4.29 -19.00 16.93
CA ASP A 152 4.72 -19.38 18.27
C ASP A 152 6.04 -20.14 18.22
N ALA A 153 6.20 -21.05 17.26
CA ALA A 153 7.46 -21.73 17.02
C ALA A 153 8.59 -20.76 16.64
N ILE A 154 8.31 -19.68 15.90
CA ILE A 154 9.32 -18.66 15.58
C ILE A 154 9.69 -17.85 16.83
N PHE A 155 8.72 -17.51 17.67
CA PHE A 155 8.96 -16.78 18.93
C PHE A 155 9.68 -17.64 19.98
N GLU A 156 9.41 -18.94 20.07
CA GLU A 156 10.11 -19.87 20.95
C GLU A 156 11.59 -20.05 20.57
N ASN A 157 11.93 -19.83 19.30
CA ASN A 157 13.29 -19.91 18.78
C ASN A 157 14.08 -18.59 18.88
N LEU A 158 13.50 -17.52 19.41
CA LEU A 158 14.24 -16.29 19.72
C LEU A 158 15.25 -16.56 20.83
N ASP A 159 16.54 -16.35 20.54
CA ASP A 159 17.54 -16.36 21.60
C ASP A 159 17.45 -15.10 22.49
N GLN A 160 18.03 -15.18 23.68
CA GLN A 160 18.01 -14.07 24.67
C GLN A 160 18.70 -12.80 24.15
N GLU A 161 19.61 -12.92 23.19
CA GLU A 161 20.33 -11.79 22.63
C GLU A 161 19.41 -11.02 21.68
N GLN A 162 18.70 -11.72 20.80
CA GLN A 162 17.76 -11.16 19.83
C GLN A 162 16.55 -10.49 20.48
N LEU A 163 15.90 -11.16 21.43
CA LEU A 163 14.82 -10.54 22.21
C LEU A 163 15.35 -9.37 23.05
N GLY A 164 16.58 -9.51 23.55
CA GLY A 164 17.30 -8.47 24.28
C GLY A 164 17.51 -7.19 23.48
N VAL A 165 17.95 -7.29 22.22
CA VAL A 165 18.17 -6.13 21.34
C VAL A 165 16.87 -5.37 21.07
N PHE A 166 15.76 -6.09 20.83
CA PHE A 166 14.45 -5.48 20.64
C PHE A 166 13.93 -4.78 21.90
N LEU A 167 14.18 -5.35 23.08
CA LEU A 167 13.73 -4.75 24.34
C LEU A 167 14.64 -3.61 24.80
N ASP A 168 15.94 -3.70 24.56
CA ASP A 168 16.88 -2.59 24.79
C ASP A 168 16.49 -1.37 23.94
N SER A 169 16.04 -1.57 22.70
CA SER A 169 15.61 -0.46 21.85
C SER A 169 14.29 0.18 22.27
N LEU A 170 13.38 -0.59 22.89
CA LEU A 170 12.16 -0.07 23.49
C LEU A 170 12.44 0.77 24.75
N VAL A 171 13.43 0.37 25.54
CA VAL A 171 13.68 0.89 26.89
C VAL A 171 14.76 1.96 26.95
N GLU A 172 15.91 1.78 26.28
CA GLU A 172 17.04 2.71 26.35
C GLU A 172 16.80 4.03 25.60
N GLU A 173 15.82 4.06 24.70
CA GLU A 173 15.50 5.23 23.88
C GLU A 173 14.20 5.95 24.29
N GLU A 174 13.61 5.63 25.45
CA GLU A 174 12.35 6.23 25.93
C GLU A 174 11.23 6.17 24.86
N ARG A 175 11.24 5.12 24.01
CA ARG A 175 10.35 4.98 22.83
C ARG A 175 8.91 4.62 23.18
N LEU A 176 8.69 4.34 24.45
CA LEU A 176 7.45 3.90 25.06
C LEU A 176 6.59 5.14 25.36
N ALA A 177 5.81 5.59 24.38
CA ALA A 177 4.87 6.72 24.50
C ALA A 177 3.44 6.27 24.17
N ILE A 178 2.45 6.79 24.91
CA ILE A 178 1.03 6.58 24.61
C ILE A 178 0.51 7.83 23.90
N PRO A 179 0.09 7.73 22.62
CA PRO A 179 -0.36 8.91 21.89
C PRO A 179 -1.68 9.44 22.46
N SER A 180 -1.85 10.76 22.41
CA SER A 180 -3.12 11.39 22.71
C SER A 180 -4.08 11.24 21.54
N VAL A 181 -5.04 10.32 21.65
CA VAL A 181 -6.09 10.05 20.67
C VAL A 181 -7.34 10.81 21.08
N TYR A 182 -7.96 11.50 20.12
CA TYR A 182 -9.22 12.20 20.27
C TYR A 182 -10.24 11.59 19.31
N LEU A 183 -11.41 11.24 19.82
CA LEU A 183 -12.59 10.91 19.02
C LEU A 183 -13.67 11.92 19.36
N ALA A 184 -14.26 12.58 18.37
CA ALA A 184 -15.40 13.46 18.61
C ALA A 184 -16.55 13.09 17.68
N VAL A 185 -17.75 13.03 18.23
CA VAL A 185 -18.99 12.79 17.48
C VAL A 185 -19.90 13.98 17.76
N LYS A 186 -20.55 14.50 16.73
CA LYS A 186 -21.58 15.53 16.89
C LYS A 186 -22.95 14.89 16.79
N PRO A 187 -23.68 14.72 17.91
CA PRO A 187 -24.96 14.05 17.84
C PRO A 187 -26.03 14.90 17.16
N THR A 188 -27.11 14.27 16.68
CA THR A 188 -28.33 14.96 16.27
C THR A 188 -28.89 15.75 17.45
N ALA A 189 -29.55 16.87 17.18
CA ALA A 189 -30.08 17.76 18.22
C ALA A 189 -31.04 17.05 19.21
N THR A 190 -31.71 15.98 18.78
CA THR A 190 -32.56 15.11 19.61
C THR A 190 -31.79 14.01 20.32
N GLY A 191 -30.64 13.57 19.80
CA GLY A 191 -29.86 12.43 20.31
C GLY A 191 -28.81 12.80 21.37
N MET A 192 -28.41 14.06 21.51
CA MET A 192 -27.32 14.46 22.42
C MET A 192 -27.54 14.04 23.88
N ALA A 193 -28.71 14.31 24.44
CA ALA A 193 -29.01 14.01 25.84
C ALA A 193 -29.14 12.50 26.10
N GLU A 194 -29.68 11.76 25.13
CA GLU A 194 -29.81 10.31 25.19
C GLU A 194 -28.45 9.63 25.03
N ALA A 195 -27.66 10.02 24.02
CA ALA A 195 -26.30 9.53 23.81
C ALA A 195 -25.40 9.80 25.01
N TRP A 196 -25.46 10.99 25.61
CA TRP A 196 -24.72 11.30 26.84
C TRP A 196 -25.15 10.46 28.04
N THR A 197 -26.46 10.22 28.19
CA THR A 197 -27.00 9.41 29.29
C THR A 197 -26.62 7.94 29.12
N THR A 198 -26.81 7.36 27.93
CA THR A 198 -26.45 5.98 27.60
C THR A 198 -24.95 5.75 27.76
N LEU A 199 -24.13 6.67 27.26
CA LEU A 199 -22.68 6.58 27.37
C LEU A 199 -22.23 6.62 28.83
N ASN A 200 -22.73 7.58 29.62
CA ASN A 200 -22.37 7.67 31.03
C ASN A 200 -22.83 6.45 31.82
N GLN A 201 -24.01 5.90 31.50
CA GLN A 201 -24.51 4.69 32.17
C GLN A 201 -23.63 3.48 31.84
N ALA A 202 -23.37 3.22 30.55
CA ALA A 202 -22.53 2.11 30.11
C ALA A 202 -21.13 2.18 30.74
N LEU A 203 -20.53 3.36 30.81
CA LEU A 203 -19.20 3.55 31.39
C LEU A 203 -19.19 3.49 32.93
N GLN A 204 -20.26 3.94 33.61
CA GLN A 204 -20.41 3.78 35.06
C GLN A 204 -20.60 2.32 35.46
N ASP A 205 -21.38 1.56 34.69
CA ASP A 205 -21.59 0.13 34.91
C ASP A 205 -20.25 -0.62 34.74
N HIS A 206 -19.46 -0.25 33.73
CA HIS A 206 -18.11 -0.79 33.51
C HIS A 206 -17.09 -0.39 34.60
N ALA A 207 -17.15 0.86 35.09
CA ALA A 207 -16.29 1.35 36.16
C ALA A 207 -16.56 0.66 37.51
N GLY A 208 -17.79 0.18 37.73
CA GLY A 208 -18.19 -0.50 38.96
C GLY A 208 -17.62 -1.91 39.14
N GLU A 209 -17.16 -2.54 38.05
CA GLU A 209 -16.66 -3.93 38.04
C GLU A 209 -15.12 -4.03 37.95
N SER A 210 -14.42 -2.91 37.71
CA SER A 210 -12.98 -2.89 37.43
C SER A 210 -12.15 -2.19 38.53
N PRO A 211 -10.85 -2.52 38.73
CA PRO A 211 -9.93 -1.79 39.61
C PRO A 211 -9.73 -0.28 39.32
N TYR A 212 -10.31 0.27 38.26
CA TYR A 212 -10.09 1.64 37.82
C TYR A 212 -10.70 2.70 38.75
N GLN A 213 -9.97 3.80 38.97
CA GLN A 213 -10.48 4.97 39.72
C GLN A 213 -11.21 5.94 38.78
N ILE A 214 -12.44 6.30 39.12
CA ILE A 214 -13.11 7.44 38.49
C ILE A 214 -12.35 8.71 38.91
N VAL A 215 -11.74 9.39 37.94
CA VAL A 215 -11.04 10.65 38.18
C VAL A 215 -12.05 11.80 38.10
N GLU A 216 -12.70 12.10 39.22
CA GLU A 216 -13.43 13.38 39.41
C GLU A 216 -12.46 14.41 40.01
N GLU A 217 -11.64 15.06 39.19
CA GLU A 217 -10.85 16.21 39.68
C GLU A 217 -11.65 17.52 39.56
N ASP A 218 -12.24 17.92 40.69
CA ASP A 218 -12.69 19.30 40.90
C ASP A 218 -11.49 20.26 40.87
N GLY A 219 -11.30 20.95 39.74
CA GLY A 219 -10.71 22.29 39.75
C GLY A 219 -9.20 22.44 39.50
N LYS A 220 -8.56 21.58 38.70
CA LYS A 220 -7.23 21.88 38.12
C LYS A 220 -7.08 21.65 36.61
N TRP A 221 -8.18 21.60 35.88
CA TRP A 221 -8.19 21.62 34.41
C TRP A 221 -8.38 23.08 33.93
N PRO A 222 -7.34 23.79 33.49
CA PRO A 222 -7.50 25.15 33.02
C PRO A 222 -8.00 25.08 31.58
N ARG A 223 -9.32 24.98 31.38
CA ARG A 223 -10.07 25.58 30.25
C ARG A 223 -11.54 25.15 30.28
N ARG A 224 -12.44 26.14 30.39
CA ARG A 224 -13.92 26.07 30.35
C ARG A 224 -14.75 25.47 31.50
N GLY A 225 -14.18 25.04 32.64
CA GLY A 225 -15.03 24.55 33.76
C GLY A 225 -15.94 23.38 33.37
N MET A 226 -15.48 22.58 32.39
CA MET A 226 -16.11 21.36 31.94
C MET A 226 -15.70 20.23 32.90
N THR A 227 -16.64 19.36 33.24
CA THR A 227 -16.38 18.16 34.02
C THR A 227 -16.12 17.01 33.05
N PHE A 228 -14.91 16.46 33.10
CA PHE A 228 -14.55 15.24 32.39
C PHE A 228 -14.79 14.07 33.33
N LEU A 229 -15.35 13.00 32.80
CA LEU A 229 -15.41 11.72 33.48
C LEU A 229 -14.40 10.81 32.82
N GLY A 230 -13.74 9.97 33.61
CA GLY A 230 -12.66 9.17 33.07
C GLY A 230 -12.07 8.18 34.05
N GLN A 231 -11.25 7.31 33.49
CA GLN A 231 -10.51 6.26 34.19
C GLN A 231 -9.03 6.43 33.90
N GLN A 232 -8.20 6.13 34.89
CA GLN A 232 -6.75 6.09 34.74
C GLN A 232 -6.24 4.75 35.27
N THR A 233 -5.44 4.07 34.46
CA THR A 233 -4.69 2.87 34.83
C THR A 233 -3.24 3.28 35.03
N ALA A 234 -2.71 3.03 36.23
CA ALA A 234 -1.29 3.26 36.49
C ALA A 234 -0.46 2.13 35.85
N GLY A 235 0.72 2.44 35.29
CA GLY A 235 1.61 1.41 34.75
C GLY A 235 2.04 0.35 35.76
N ARG A 236 2.00 0.67 37.06
CA ARG A 236 2.23 -0.29 38.15
C ARG A 236 1.16 -1.40 38.24
N GLU A 237 -0.07 -1.16 37.81
CA GLU A 237 -1.11 -2.20 37.77
C GLU A 237 -0.86 -3.16 36.59
N LEU A 238 -0.33 -2.67 35.47
CA LEU A 238 0.20 -3.50 34.38
C LEU A 238 1.41 -4.33 34.82
N GLU A 239 2.22 -3.80 35.74
CA GLU A 239 3.34 -4.52 36.37
C GLU A 239 2.85 -5.66 37.29
N GLU A 240 1.90 -5.38 38.18
CA GLU A 240 1.32 -6.37 39.11
C GLU A 240 0.61 -7.49 38.31
N TRP A 241 -0.07 -7.14 37.23
CA TRP A 241 -0.66 -8.08 36.28
C TRP A 241 0.39 -8.92 35.53
N TRP A 242 1.51 -8.35 35.07
CA TRP A 242 2.61 -9.11 34.47
C TRP A 242 3.27 -10.06 35.49
N GLN A 243 3.44 -9.64 36.75
CA GLN A 243 4.01 -10.48 37.80
C GLN A 243 3.09 -11.64 38.19
N GLU A 244 1.78 -11.42 38.20
CA GLU A 244 0.76 -12.44 38.49
C GLU A 244 0.60 -13.43 37.31
N ALA A 245 0.71 -12.96 36.06
CA ALA A 245 0.57 -13.75 34.85
C ALA A 245 1.70 -14.77 34.59
N GLY A 246 2.80 -14.78 35.36
CA GLY A 246 3.81 -15.83 35.19
C GLY A 246 5.19 -15.58 35.81
N ALA A 247 5.27 -15.50 37.13
CA ALA A 247 6.55 -15.68 37.85
C ALA A 247 7.08 -17.15 37.84
N GLY A 248 6.45 -18.06 37.09
CA GLY A 248 6.74 -19.50 37.10
C GLY A 248 7.92 -19.94 36.22
N GLU A 249 8.12 -19.29 35.08
CA GLU A 249 9.29 -19.51 34.23
C GLU A 249 9.70 -18.14 33.70
N ARG A 250 10.83 -17.63 34.19
CA ARG A 250 11.45 -16.43 33.64
C ARG A 250 11.62 -16.68 32.14
N GLY A 251 10.76 -16.07 31.32
CA GLY A 251 11.03 -15.89 29.90
C GLY A 251 12.38 -15.21 29.68
N PRO A 252 12.84 -15.02 28.42
CA PRO A 252 14.25 -14.88 28.05
C PRO A 252 14.94 -13.55 28.49
N LEU A 253 14.36 -12.81 29.42
CA LEU A 253 14.81 -11.50 29.89
C LEU A 253 15.69 -11.60 31.13
N ASP A 254 16.86 -10.97 31.08
CA ASP A 254 17.67 -10.77 32.29
C ASP A 254 17.06 -9.72 33.22
N GLU A 255 17.44 -9.79 34.50
CA GLU A 255 16.92 -8.92 35.56
C GLU A 255 17.14 -7.43 35.25
N LYS A 256 18.24 -7.06 34.58
CA LYS A 256 18.55 -5.65 34.29
C LYS A 256 17.53 -5.09 33.30
N ARG A 257 17.24 -5.83 32.23
CA ARG A 257 16.26 -5.44 31.20
C ARG A 257 14.85 -5.41 31.74
N PHE A 258 14.48 -6.38 32.57
CA PHE A 258 13.19 -6.40 33.25
C PHE A 258 12.99 -5.15 34.12
N GLN A 259 13.99 -4.79 34.94
CA GLN A 259 13.91 -3.58 35.77
C GLN A 259 13.84 -2.28 34.95
N ALA A 260 14.49 -2.25 33.79
CA ALA A 260 14.49 -1.08 32.92
C ALA A 260 13.13 -0.92 32.20
N LEU A 261 12.55 -2.02 31.69
CA LEU A 261 11.19 -2.01 31.14
C LEU A 261 10.15 -1.64 32.19
N LYS A 262 10.29 -2.19 33.39
CA LYS A 262 9.45 -1.82 34.54
C LYS A 262 9.51 -0.32 34.82
N ALA A 263 10.70 0.26 34.88
CA ALA A 263 10.85 1.69 35.14
C ALA A 263 10.17 2.55 34.06
N ALA A 264 10.25 2.13 32.79
CA ALA A 264 9.55 2.81 31.70
C ALA A 264 8.02 2.68 31.79
N LEU A 265 7.50 1.51 32.18
CA LEU A 265 6.07 1.30 32.40
C LEU A 265 5.55 2.07 33.62
N ASP A 266 6.32 2.16 34.71
CA ASP A 266 5.97 2.91 35.92
C ASP A 266 5.71 4.40 35.64
N GLU A 267 6.31 4.96 34.59
CA GLU A 267 6.11 6.34 34.16
C GLU A 267 4.87 6.53 33.27
N MET A 268 4.22 5.45 32.83
CA MET A 268 3.00 5.50 32.04
C MET A 268 1.73 5.59 32.90
N ALA A 269 0.79 6.40 32.44
CA ALA A 269 -0.56 6.44 32.95
C ALA A 269 -1.55 6.36 31.79
N PHE A 270 -2.11 5.21 31.48
CA PHE A 270 -3.14 5.15 30.45
C PHE A 270 -4.43 5.79 30.98
N THR A 271 -4.88 6.87 30.34
CA THR A 271 -6.08 7.60 30.78
C THR A 271 -7.09 7.65 29.65
N VAL A 272 -8.34 7.29 29.95
CA VAL A 272 -9.49 7.48 29.07
C VAL A 272 -10.42 8.52 29.68
N LEU A 273 -10.71 9.58 28.94
CA LEU A 273 -11.61 10.67 29.36
C LEU A 273 -12.74 10.83 28.34
N TRP A 274 -13.89 11.31 28.79
CA TRP A 274 -14.96 11.78 27.91
C TRP A 274 -15.66 13.01 28.47
N ALA A 275 -16.16 13.87 27.57
CA ALA A 275 -16.95 15.04 27.92
C ALA A 275 -17.84 15.54 26.78
N GLN A 276 -18.81 16.36 27.16
CA GLN A 276 -19.54 17.22 26.23
C GLN A 276 -18.77 18.54 26.02
N VAL A 277 -18.44 18.85 24.76
CA VAL A 277 -17.83 20.11 24.34
C VAL A 277 -18.76 20.81 23.36
N ASP A 278 -19.50 21.82 23.84
CA ASP A 278 -20.58 22.47 23.09
C ASP A 278 -21.62 21.44 22.57
N ASP A 279 -21.70 21.24 21.24
CA ASP A 279 -22.57 20.25 20.58
C ASP A 279 -21.88 18.91 20.26
N TRP A 280 -20.67 18.70 20.78
CA TRP A 280 -19.87 17.49 20.56
C TRP A 280 -19.79 16.59 21.79
N LEU A 281 -19.79 15.29 21.57
CA LEU A 281 -19.29 14.28 22.49
C LEU A 281 -17.83 14.00 22.14
N VAL A 282 -16.94 14.15 23.09
CA VAL A 282 -15.50 13.99 22.90
C VAL A 282 -15.00 12.88 23.81
N PHE A 283 -14.19 11.98 23.25
CA PHE A 283 -13.43 10.96 23.92
C PHE A 283 -11.95 11.23 23.73
N TYR A 284 -11.18 10.90 24.75
CA TYR A 284 -9.75 10.98 24.76
C TYR A 284 -9.16 9.72 25.35
N ALA A 285 -8.07 9.25 24.76
CA ALA A 285 -7.19 8.24 25.34
C ALA A 285 -5.74 8.72 25.22
N GLY A 286 -4.93 8.62 26.27
CA GLY A 286 -3.52 9.02 26.19
C GLY A 286 -2.74 8.87 27.50
N ASN A 287 -1.48 9.33 27.49
CA ASN A 287 -0.59 9.28 28.65
C ASN A 287 -0.96 10.35 29.69
N GLY A 288 -1.81 9.98 30.62
CA GLY A 288 -2.31 10.86 31.66
C GLY A 288 -3.38 11.80 31.13
N PRO A 289 -4.09 12.47 32.04
CA PRO A 289 -5.10 13.44 31.63
C PRO A 289 -4.45 14.74 31.10
N GLY A 290 -3.17 14.99 31.41
CA GLY A 290 -2.42 16.18 30.94
C GLY A 290 -2.23 16.24 29.41
N GLY A 291 -2.33 15.11 28.70
CA GLY A 291 -2.27 15.09 27.23
C GLY A 291 -3.59 15.47 26.54
N PHE A 292 -4.68 15.67 27.29
CA PHE A 292 -5.95 16.15 26.74
C PHE A 292 -5.94 17.69 26.61
N GLU A 293 -5.56 18.18 25.44
CA GLU A 293 -5.40 19.59 25.14
C GLU A 293 -6.44 20.07 24.10
N LEU A 294 -7.31 21.00 24.53
CA LEU A 294 -8.17 21.76 23.63
C LEU A 294 -7.81 23.25 23.65
N VAL A 295 -7.83 23.90 22.49
CA VAL A 295 -7.52 25.33 22.33
C VAL A 295 -8.78 26.20 22.37
N GLU A 296 -8.64 27.40 22.93
CA GLU A 296 -9.77 28.34 23.09
C GLU A 296 -9.96 29.27 21.90
N SER A 297 -8.90 29.53 21.14
CA SER A 297 -8.89 30.52 20.06
C SER A 297 -8.77 29.81 18.72
N SER A 298 -9.56 30.25 17.72
CA SER A 298 -9.43 29.73 16.36
C SER A 298 -8.03 29.93 15.79
N ALA A 299 -7.31 30.97 16.25
CA ALA A 299 -5.93 31.27 15.82
C ALA A 299 -4.90 30.23 16.28
N ASP A 300 -5.17 29.53 17.40
CA ASP A 300 -4.30 28.47 17.93
C ASP A 300 -4.74 27.07 17.48
N SER A 301 -5.82 27.00 16.70
CA SER A 301 -6.47 25.75 16.30
C SER A 301 -6.09 25.30 14.89
N LEU A 302 -6.42 24.05 14.55
CA LEU A 302 -6.34 23.55 13.18
C LEU A 302 -7.19 24.38 12.19
N ALA A 303 -8.24 25.06 12.67
CA ALA A 303 -9.06 25.93 11.82
C ALA A 303 -8.30 27.18 11.32
N ALA A 304 -7.13 27.52 11.88
CA ALA A 304 -6.26 28.57 11.36
C ALA A 304 -5.35 28.11 10.20
N ASP A 305 -5.35 26.83 9.84
CA ASP A 305 -4.55 26.33 8.72
C ASP A 305 -5.13 26.83 7.38
N GLY A 306 -4.44 27.79 6.77
CA GLY A 306 -4.84 28.39 5.50
C GLY A 306 -4.96 27.38 4.36
N LYS A 307 -4.19 26.28 4.37
CA LYS A 307 -4.25 25.26 3.31
C LYS A 307 -5.57 24.49 3.34
N LEU A 308 -6.06 24.16 4.53
CA LEU A 308 -7.33 23.48 4.69
C LEU A 308 -8.49 24.42 4.30
N ALA A 309 -8.41 25.70 4.67
CA ALA A 309 -9.39 26.71 4.26
C ALA A 309 -9.44 26.90 2.73
N ASP A 310 -8.28 26.97 2.07
CA ASP A 310 -8.18 27.08 0.61
C ASP A 310 -8.76 25.85 -0.10
N LEU A 311 -8.53 24.64 0.45
CA LEU A 311 -9.12 23.40 -0.04
C LEU A 311 -10.64 23.39 0.11
N VAL A 312 -11.17 23.87 1.24
CA VAL A 312 -12.63 24.02 1.45
C VAL A 312 -13.24 24.97 0.43
N ALA A 313 -12.53 26.01 0.02
CA ALA A 313 -13.02 26.92 -1.02
C ALA A 313 -13.21 26.23 -2.40
N LEU A 314 -12.49 25.13 -2.68
CA LEU A 314 -12.62 24.38 -3.94
C LEU A 314 -13.95 23.64 -4.08
N SER A 315 -14.58 23.24 -2.97
CA SER A 315 -15.90 22.60 -3.03
C SER A 315 -17.01 23.61 -3.38
N GLY A 316 -16.76 24.92 -3.25
CA GLY A 316 -17.76 25.95 -3.51
C GLY A 316 -19.00 25.77 -2.63
N GLU A 317 -20.18 25.66 -3.26
CA GLU A 317 -21.43 25.32 -2.56
C GLU A 317 -21.63 23.80 -2.40
N ALA A 318 -20.81 22.98 -3.05
CA ALA A 318 -20.88 21.54 -2.93
C ALA A 318 -20.39 21.07 -1.56
N GLU A 319 -20.97 19.96 -1.14
CA GLU A 319 -20.89 19.53 0.25
C GLU A 319 -19.70 18.60 0.45
N SER A 320 -18.83 18.98 1.41
CA SER A 320 -17.68 18.18 1.77
C SER A 320 -18.09 17.03 2.67
N TRP A 321 -17.79 15.80 2.28
CA TRP A 321 -18.07 14.61 3.08
C TRP A 321 -16.85 14.18 3.92
N MET A 322 -15.66 14.70 3.64
CA MET A 322 -14.44 14.37 4.38
C MET A 322 -13.39 15.48 4.32
N ARG A 323 -12.63 15.64 5.39
CA ARG A 323 -11.48 16.54 5.51
C ARG A 323 -10.39 15.87 6.33
N TRP A 324 -9.13 16.11 6.00
CA TRP A 324 -8.04 15.59 6.81
C TRP A 324 -6.79 16.45 6.71
N ARG A 325 -5.92 16.27 7.70
CA ARG A 325 -4.58 16.83 7.75
C ARG A 325 -3.65 15.85 8.43
N VAL A 326 -2.46 15.70 7.89
CA VAL A 326 -1.35 14.99 8.52
C VAL A 326 -0.18 15.95 8.59
N SER A 327 0.41 16.12 9.78
CA SER A 327 1.53 17.03 10.02
C SER A 327 2.76 16.61 9.21
N GLU A 328 3.68 17.57 9.01
CA GLU A 328 4.93 17.28 8.32
C GLU A 328 5.77 16.29 9.13
N GLU A 329 5.83 16.48 10.45
CA GLU A 329 6.57 15.65 11.39
C GLU A 329 6.07 14.19 11.38
N PHE A 330 4.75 13.99 11.36
CA PHE A 330 4.18 12.65 11.23
C PHE A 330 4.54 12.03 9.89
N LEU A 331 4.44 12.79 8.79
CA LEU A 331 4.80 12.30 7.46
C LEU A 331 6.29 11.97 7.34
N GLN A 332 7.17 12.68 8.04
CA GLN A 332 8.60 12.35 8.11
C GLN A 332 8.86 11.01 8.80
N SER A 333 7.93 10.52 9.63
CA SER A 333 8.01 9.18 10.20
C SER A 333 7.66 8.08 9.19
N VAL A 334 6.70 8.31 8.28
CA VAL A 334 6.16 7.30 7.34
C VAL A 334 7.24 6.59 6.50
N PRO A 335 8.27 7.26 5.96
CA PRO A 335 9.36 6.61 5.24
C PRO A 335 10.11 5.58 6.05
N HIS A 336 10.15 5.72 7.39
CA HIS A 336 10.58 4.63 8.23
C HIS A 336 9.66 3.46 7.93
N TRP A 337 8.39 3.46 8.32
CA TRP A 337 7.45 2.33 8.15
C TRP A 337 7.49 1.57 6.81
N LEU A 338 7.81 2.25 5.70
CA LEU A 338 7.88 1.66 4.36
C LEU A 338 9.26 1.07 3.98
N ASN A 339 10.28 1.20 4.84
CA ASN A 339 11.66 0.82 4.56
C ASN A 339 12.00 -0.59 5.04
N ASP A 340 11.89 -1.59 4.18
CA ASP A 340 12.22 -2.99 4.45
C ASP A 340 13.72 -3.35 4.37
N ALA A 341 14.61 -2.35 4.27
CA ALA A 341 16.06 -2.57 4.26
C ALA A 341 16.62 -3.32 5.48
N PRO A 342 16.15 -3.08 6.72
CA PRO A 342 16.61 -3.82 7.90
C PRO A 342 16.35 -5.32 7.79
N SER A 343 15.18 -5.72 7.28
CA SER A 343 14.81 -7.12 7.02
C SER A 343 15.79 -7.81 6.08
N VAL A 344 16.13 -7.17 4.95
CA VAL A 344 17.12 -7.75 4.02
C VAL A 344 18.54 -7.76 4.62
N ARG A 345 18.88 -6.77 5.45
CA ARG A 345 20.16 -6.77 6.17
C ARG A 345 20.26 -7.93 7.17
N ALA A 346 19.18 -8.23 7.89
CA ALA A 346 19.12 -9.36 8.79
C ALA A 346 19.33 -10.69 8.04
N GLN A 347 18.71 -10.84 6.86
CA GLN A 347 18.96 -12.00 5.98
C GLN A 347 20.44 -12.11 5.58
N ALA A 348 21.07 -10.98 5.21
CA ALA A 348 22.51 -10.96 4.91
C ALA A 348 23.36 -11.42 6.10
N GLN A 349 23.00 -10.99 7.32
CA GLN A 349 23.68 -11.39 8.55
C GLN A 349 23.50 -12.88 8.84
N VAL A 350 22.32 -13.45 8.59
CA VAL A 350 22.08 -14.89 8.69
C VAL A 350 23.06 -15.62 7.77
N VAL A 351 23.14 -15.28 6.48
CA VAL A 351 24.09 -15.92 5.55
C VAL A 351 25.53 -15.86 6.06
N THR A 352 25.96 -14.76 6.68
CA THR A 352 27.32 -14.67 7.24
C THR A 352 27.58 -15.56 8.46
N ARG A 353 26.52 -16.02 9.14
CA ARG A 353 26.60 -16.97 10.27
C ARG A 353 26.72 -18.43 9.82
N HIS A 354 26.54 -18.70 8.53
CA HIS A 354 26.66 -20.02 7.89
C HIS A 354 27.95 -20.11 7.05
N PRO A 355 29.15 -20.23 7.67
CA PRO A 355 30.43 -20.24 6.97
C PRO A 355 30.66 -21.47 6.07
N GLU A 356 29.84 -22.51 6.21
CA GLU A 356 29.80 -23.70 5.37
C GLU A 356 29.30 -23.43 3.95
N LEU A 357 28.53 -22.36 3.74
CA LEU A 357 28.02 -21.99 2.42
C LEU A 357 29.17 -21.52 1.52
N GLU A 358 29.46 -22.28 0.46
CA GLU A 358 30.57 -21.98 -0.46
C GLU A 358 30.38 -20.59 -1.11
N ASN A 359 29.13 -20.26 -1.46
CA ASN A 359 28.74 -18.98 -2.06
C ASN A 359 28.13 -17.99 -1.06
N GLY A 360 28.23 -18.26 0.26
CA GLY A 360 27.67 -17.42 1.31
C GLY A 360 28.15 -15.97 1.25
N LYS A 361 29.42 -15.74 0.87
CA LYS A 361 29.94 -14.39 0.69
C LYS A 361 29.25 -13.63 -0.46
N VAL A 362 29.02 -14.29 -1.60
CA VAL A 362 28.36 -13.67 -2.76
C VAL A 362 26.91 -13.31 -2.43
N MET A 363 26.20 -14.24 -1.78
CA MET A 363 24.82 -14.02 -1.33
C MET A 363 24.73 -12.88 -0.32
N SER A 364 25.57 -12.88 0.72
CA SER A 364 25.55 -11.83 1.76
C SER A 364 25.93 -10.45 1.20
N ASP A 365 26.97 -10.34 0.37
CA ASP A 365 27.34 -9.09 -0.30
C ASP A 365 26.18 -8.56 -1.17
N GLY A 366 25.53 -9.46 -1.93
CA GLY A 366 24.35 -9.14 -2.72
C GLY A 366 23.19 -8.61 -1.86
N LEU A 367 22.85 -9.30 -0.77
CA LEU A 367 21.80 -8.90 0.15
C LEU A 367 22.11 -7.56 0.84
N TYR A 368 23.36 -7.28 1.21
CA TYR A 368 23.76 -5.97 1.76
C TYR A 368 23.57 -4.84 0.75
N GLU A 369 23.91 -5.05 -0.52
CA GLU A 369 23.66 -4.06 -1.58
C GLU A 369 22.15 -3.91 -1.86
N VAL A 370 21.36 -5.00 -1.85
CA VAL A 370 19.90 -4.92 -1.94
C VAL A 370 19.33 -4.10 -0.78
N ALA A 371 19.77 -4.33 0.45
CA ALA A 371 19.33 -3.58 1.63
C ALA A 371 19.66 -2.09 1.50
N LYS A 372 20.88 -1.76 1.04
CA LYS A 372 21.29 -0.37 0.77
C LYS A 372 20.41 0.28 -0.31
N MET A 373 20.12 -0.42 -1.40
CA MET A 373 19.24 0.10 -2.45
C MET A 373 17.79 0.24 -1.98
N ARG A 374 17.26 -0.71 -1.19
CA ARG A 374 15.94 -0.60 -0.54
C ARG A 374 15.86 0.64 0.35
N SER A 375 16.92 0.92 1.11
CA SER A 375 17.00 2.14 1.94
C SER A 375 17.00 3.42 1.12
N LEU A 376 17.61 3.44 -0.08
CA LEU A 376 17.55 4.60 -0.97
C LEU A 376 16.16 4.72 -1.63
N LEU A 377 15.59 3.59 -2.07
CA LEU A 377 14.28 3.52 -2.71
C LEU A 377 13.11 3.80 -1.75
N SER A 378 13.27 3.57 -0.45
CA SER A 378 12.27 3.89 0.57
C SER A 378 12.25 5.37 0.93
N ARG A 379 13.33 6.13 0.67
CA ARG A 379 13.34 7.58 0.87
C ARG A 379 12.17 8.24 0.13
N ARG A 380 11.53 9.16 0.82
CA ARG A 380 10.48 10.04 0.31
C ARG A 380 10.83 11.45 0.76
N GLU A 381 10.64 12.40 -0.13
CA GLU A 381 10.70 13.81 0.23
C GLU A 381 9.33 14.22 0.75
N VAL A 382 9.29 14.69 1.99
CA VAL A 382 8.10 15.31 2.58
C VAL A 382 8.19 16.79 2.25
N GLU A 383 7.22 17.30 1.50
CA GLU A 383 7.21 18.71 1.08
C GLU A 383 6.61 19.62 2.16
N SER A 384 5.49 19.19 2.73
CA SER A 384 4.82 19.86 3.84
C SER A 384 3.80 18.90 4.45
N ALA A 385 3.08 19.37 5.49
CA ALA A 385 1.84 18.75 5.94
C ALA A 385 0.92 18.40 4.75
N TRP A 386 0.26 17.24 4.82
CA TRP A 386 -0.66 16.73 3.82
C TRP A 386 -2.08 17.05 4.25
N SER A 387 -2.74 17.95 3.52
CA SER A 387 -4.14 18.31 3.79
C SER A 387 -5.01 17.89 2.62
N GLY A 388 -6.25 17.50 2.91
CA GLY A 388 -7.18 17.09 1.86
C GLY A 388 -8.64 17.32 2.20
N ILE A 389 -9.44 17.36 1.14
CA ILE A 389 -10.90 17.45 1.18
C ILE A 389 -11.50 16.48 0.18
N GLY A 390 -12.60 15.85 0.58
CA GLY A 390 -13.49 15.10 -0.30
C GLY A 390 -14.87 15.76 -0.34
N TRP A 391 -15.44 15.92 -1.53
CA TRP A 391 -16.80 16.42 -1.75
C TRP A 391 -17.49 15.67 -2.88
N LEU A 392 -18.81 15.87 -2.99
CA LEU A 392 -19.63 15.28 -4.05
C LEU A 392 -20.09 16.36 -5.03
N GLU A 393 -19.74 16.19 -6.30
CA GLU A 393 -20.15 17.08 -7.41
C GLU A 393 -20.12 16.28 -8.73
N ASP A 394 -21.28 15.80 -9.16
CA ASP A 394 -21.44 14.85 -10.27
C ASP A 394 -20.61 13.54 -10.08
N GLY A 395 -20.41 13.17 -8.81
CA GLY A 395 -19.60 12.05 -8.36
C GLY A 395 -18.62 12.44 -7.26
N LEU A 396 -17.67 11.56 -6.94
CA LEU A 396 -16.69 11.76 -5.88
C LEU A 396 -15.53 12.62 -6.38
N ARG A 397 -15.22 13.70 -5.67
CA ARG A 397 -13.99 14.49 -5.87
C ARG A 397 -13.17 14.56 -4.60
N ILE A 398 -11.87 14.46 -4.75
CA ILE A 398 -10.87 14.55 -3.70
C ILE A 398 -9.74 15.45 -4.19
N GLU A 399 -9.39 16.46 -3.41
CA GLU A 399 -8.21 17.29 -3.64
C GLU A 399 -7.32 17.28 -2.41
N THR A 400 -6.01 17.22 -2.64
CA THR A 400 -5.01 17.28 -1.58
C THR A 400 -3.88 18.23 -1.93
N VAL A 401 -3.31 18.86 -0.92
CA VAL A 401 -2.12 19.72 -1.02
C VAL A 401 -1.03 19.21 -0.07
N GLY A 402 0.22 19.30 -0.51
CA GLY A 402 1.39 18.87 0.24
C GLY A 402 1.52 17.35 0.32
N GLY A 403 2.17 16.87 1.37
CA GLY A 403 2.44 15.45 1.57
C GLY A 403 3.80 15.00 1.05
N MET A 404 3.88 13.71 0.71
CA MET A 404 5.11 13.11 0.21
C MET A 404 5.15 13.12 -1.32
N ARG A 405 6.24 13.63 -1.88
CA ARG A 405 6.52 13.47 -3.30
C ARG A 405 6.67 11.98 -3.61
N LYS A 406 6.03 11.52 -4.69
CA LYS A 406 6.40 10.21 -5.26
C LYS A 406 7.81 10.33 -5.83
N PRO A 407 8.78 9.61 -5.27
CA PRO A 407 10.20 9.81 -5.55
C PRO A 407 10.65 9.34 -6.94
N GLY A 408 9.78 8.65 -7.68
CA GLY A 408 10.07 8.19 -9.04
C GLY A 408 9.51 9.06 -10.14
N LEU A 409 9.02 10.25 -9.79
CA LEU A 409 8.42 11.18 -10.73
C LEU A 409 9.26 12.44 -10.84
N ASP A 410 9.46 12.86 -12.08
CA ASP A 410 9.88 14.21 -12.40
C ASP A 410 8.61 15.07 -12.56
N TYR A 411 8.38 16.01 -11.64
CA TYR A 411 7.20 16.87 -11.63
C TYR A 411 7.34 18.10 -12.54
N GLU A 412 8.57 18.42 -12.95
CA GLU A 412 8.87 19.61 -13.74
C GLU A 412 8.93 19.29 -15.24
N ALA A 413 9.28 18.05 -15.60
CA ALA A 413 9.36 17.63 -16.99
C ALA A 413 8.00 17.69 -17.71
N GLU A 414 7.98 18.42 -18.83
CA GLU A 414 6.84 18.49 -19.73
C GLU A 414 6.67 17.19 -20.53
N TRP A 415 5.41 16.81 -20.74
CA TRP A 415 5.06 15.64 -21.55
C TRP A 415 5.13 15.93 -23.06
N SER A 416 5.82 15.08 -23.81
CA SER A 416 5.89 15.09 -25.28
C SER A 416 5.02 14.02 -25.97
N LEU A 417 4.61 12.97 -25.24
CA LEU A 417 3.86 11.82 -25.77
C LEU A 417 2.34 11.93 -25.60
N GLN A 418 1.85 13.02 -25.03
CA GLN A 418 0.46 13.16 -24.57
C GLN A 418 -0.58 13.02 -25.69
N GLY A 419 -0.24 13.46 -26.91
CA GLY A 419 -1.14 13.35 -28.06
C GLY A 419 -1.48 11.89 -28.40
N GLY A 420 -0.51 10.99 -28.30
CA GLY A 420 -0.72 9.56 -28.58
C GLY A 420 -1.56 8.87 -27.52
N ALA A 421 -1.36 9.27 -26.27
CA ALA A 421 -2.04 8.70 -25.11
C ALA A 421 -3.57 8.87 -25.14
N GLY A 422 -4.08 9.94 -25.79
CA GLY A 422 -5.52 10.22 -25.90
C GLY A 422 -6.18 9.82 -27.23
N ALA A 423 -5.41 9.39 -28.24
CA ALA A 423 -5.91 9.25 -29.61
C ALA A 423 -6.67 7.95 -29.90
N ALA A 424 -6.54 6.92 -29.05
CA ALA A 424 -7.11 5.59 -29.29
C ALA A 424 -8.44 5.33 -28.57
N GLY A 425 -9.08 6.34 -27.97
CA GLY A 425 -10.26 6.09 -27.14
C GLY A 425 -9.94 5.15 -25.98
N SER A 426 -8.80 5.37 -25.32
CA SER A 426 -8.30 4.47 -24.30
C SER A 426 -9.30 4.31 -23.14
N PHE A 427 -9.56 3.06 -22.77
CA PHE A 427 -10.23 2.72 -21.53
C PHE A 427 -9.36 3.07 -20.31
N LEU A 428 -8.04 2.87 -20.40
CA LEU A 428 -7.08 3.24 -19.37
C LEU A 428 -5.92 3.99 -20.04
N GLN A 429 -5.50 5.08 -19.43
CA GLN A 429 -4.31 5.82 -19.78
C GLN A 429 -3.55 6.15 -18.48
N ALA A 430 -2.24 5.92 -18.46
CA ALA A 430 -1.34 6.42 -17.42
C ALA A 430 -0.13 7.06 -18.09
N HIS A 431 0.28 8.23 -17.62
CA HIS A 431 1.33 9.05 -18.23
C HIS A 431 2.17 9.70 -17.13
N TRP A 432 3.49 9.51 -17.19
CA TRP A 432 4.44 10.15 -16.28
C TRP A 432 5.82 10.30 -16.89
N VAL A 433 6.67 11.09 -16.24
CA VAL A 433 8.12 11.14 -16.49
C VAL A 433 8.83 10.58 -15.27
N GLY A 434 9.71 9.60 -15.48
CA GLY A 434 10.50 8.98 -14.42
C GLY A 434 11.63 9.87 -13.91
N GLU A 435 11.97 9.77 -12.62
CA GLU A 435 13.19 10.38 -12.10
C GLU A 435 14.41 9.47 -12.38
N GLU A 436 15.47 10.02 -12.96
CA GLU A 436 16.69 9.32 -13.39
C GLU A 436 17.43 8.69 -12.20
N GLY A 437 17.63 9.44 -11.11
CA GLY A 437 18.37 8.95 -9.95
C GLY A 437 17.69 7.75 -9.29
N ARG A 438 16.35 7.72 -9.31
CA ARG A 438 15.60 6.59 -8.76
C ARG A 438 15.64 5.37 -9.68
N LEU A 439 15.54 5.57 -10.99
CA LEU A 439 15.69 4.46 -11.95
C LEU A 439 17.05 3.78 -11.77
N ASP A 440 18.13 4.54 -11.59
CA ASP A 440 19.47 3.97 -11.33
C ASP A 440 19.50 3.09 -10.08
N TRP A 441 18.90 3.52 -8.98
CA TRP A 441 18.80 2.70 -7.77
C TRP A 441 17.98 1.41 -7.97
N GLN A 442 16.91 1.46 -8.78
CA GLN A 442 16.13 0.26 -9.12
C GLN A 442 16.97 -0.74 -9.95
N TRP A 443 17.76 -0.25 -10.90
CA TRP A 443 18.67 -1.09 -11.67
C TRP A 443 19.77 -1.70 -10.81
N GLN A 444 20.40 -0.90 -9.95
CA GLN A 444 21.42 -1.40 -9.01
C GLN A 444 20.84 -2.45 -8.04
N GLN A 445 19.58 -2.29 -7.62
CA GLN A 445 18.89 -3.31 -6.83
C GLN A 445 18.72 -4.61 -7.62
N GLY A 446 18.30 -4.52 -8.89
CA GLY A 446 18.18 -5.69 -9.78
C GLY A 446 19.51 -6.41 -9.98
N GLU A 447 20.59 -5.67 -10.21
CA GLU A 447 21.95 -6.22 -10.31
C GLU A 447 22.40 -6.89 -9.01
N ALA A 448 22.07 -6.30 -7.85
CA ALA A 448 22.36 -6.92 -6.56
C ALA A 448 21.55 -8.21 -6.34
N LEU A 449 20.27 -8.24 -6.74
CA LEU A 449 19.45 -9.45 -6.69
C LEU A 449 19.98 -10.56 -7.62
N LEU A 450 20.52 -10.21 -8.79
CA LEU A 450 21.16 -11.19 -9.67
C LEU A 450 22.37 -11.85 -9.00
N LYS A 451 23.16 -11.12 -8.20
CA LYS A 451 24.26 -11.70 -7.41
C LYS A 451 23.74 -12.65 -6.31
N VAL A 452 22.64 -12.27 -5.65
CA VAL A 452 22.00 -13.17 -4.66
C VAL A 452 21.53 -14.45 -5.34
N LEU A 453 20.89 -14.34 -6.50
CA LEU A 453 20.45 -15.48 -7.30
C LEU A 453 21.63 -16.35 -7.74
N GLU A 454 22.70 -15.76 -8.25
CA GLU A 454 23.93 -16.47 -8.64
C GLU A 454 24.48 -17.30 -7.47
N GLY A 455 24.62 -16.68 -6.29
CA GLY A 455 25.09 -17.37 -5.10
C GLY A 455 24.15 -18.50 -4.67
N ALA A 456 22.84 -18.27 -4.67
CA ALA A 456 21.85 -19.28 -4.30
C ALA A 456 21.79 -20.46 -5.27
N LEU A 457 21.87 -20.19 -6.58
CA LEU A 457 21.92 -21.23 -7.62
C LEU A 457 23.20 -22.08 -7.51
N GLY A 458 24.33 -21.45 -7.23
CA GLY A 458 25.60 -22.15 -7.01
C GLY A 458 25.60 -23.05 -5.79
N GLU A 459 24.87 -22.65 -4.74
CA GLU A 459 24.77 -23.35 -3.47
C GLU A 459 23.76 -24.50 -3.49
N TRP A 460 22.52 -24.25 -3.93
CA TRP A 460 21.38 -25.13 -3.65
C TRP A 460 20.92 -26.02 -4.81
N PHE A 461 21.45 -25.86 -6.03
CA PHE A 461 21.00 -26.70 -7.15
C PHE A 461 21.76 -28.03 -7.22
N PRO A 462 21.09 -29.19 -7.01
CA PRO A 462 21.73 -30.49 -7.09
C PRO A 462 22.12 -30.83 -8.52
N SER A 463 23.20 -31.60 -8.68
CA SER A 463 23.71 -32.08 -9.98
C SER A 463 22.77 -33.06 -10.71
N GLU A 464 21.71 -33.53 -10.06
CA GLU A 464 20.81 -34.58 -10.56
C GLU A 464 19.50 -34.05 -11.19
N MET A 465 19.30 -32.73 -11.25
CA MET A 465 18.15 -32.12 -11.94
C MET A 465 18.24 -32.26 -13.47
N MET A 466 17.08 -32.12 -14.15
CA MET A 466 16.94 -32.31 -15.61
C MET A 466 17.77 -31.33 -16.45
N LEU A 467 18.16 -30.20 -15.87
CA LEU A 467 19.09 -29.22 -16.43
C LEU A 467 20.41 -29.33 -15.67
N SER A 468 21.54 -29.28 -16.37
CA SER A 468 22.83 -29.51 -15.73
C SER A 468 23.13 -28.43 -14.68
N ARG A 469 23.95 -28.78 -13.67
CA ARG A 469 24.48 -27.80 -12.71
C ARG A 469 25.17 -26.64 -13.44
N GLU A 470 25.95 -26.92 -14.48
CA GLU A 470 26.67 -25.91 -15.29
C GLU A 470 25.70 -24.94 -16.00
N LEU A 471 24.54 -25.43 -16.46
CA LEU A 471 23.52 -24.56 -17.04
C LEU A 471 22.92 -23.61 -16.00
N MET A 472 22.60 -24.13 -14.82
CA MET A 472 21.92 -23.37 -13.76
C MET A 472 22.86 -22.44 -12.98
N SER A 473 24.07 -22.89 -12.66
CA SER A 473 25.02 -22.12 -11.83
C SER A 473 25.96 -21.22 -12.63
N GLU A 474 26.14 -21.46 -13.94
CA GLU A 474 27.05 -20.65 -14.77
C GLU A 474 26.35 -19.99 -15.95
N SER A 475 25.66 -20.77 -16.79
CA SER A 475 25.11 -20.25 -18.05
C SER A 475 23.92 -19.31 -17.84
N LEU A 476 23.02 -19.64 -16.91
CA LEU A 476 21.85 -18.82 -16.58
C LEU A 476 22.26 -17.49 -15.93
N PRO A 477 23.11 -17.44 -14.87
CA PRO A 477 23.61 -16.18 -14.33
C PRO A 477 24.35 -15.32 -15.36
N ALA A 478 25.18 -15.92 -16.22
CA ALA A 478 25.87 -15.21 -17.28
C ALA A 478 24.89 -14.59 -18.29
N TRP A 479 23.88 -15.34 -18.72
CA TRP A 479 22.83 -14.83 -19.60
C TRP A 479 22.06 -13.68 -18.97
N LEU A 480 21.63 -13.82 -17.71
CA LEU A 480 20.93 -12.76 -16.99
C LEU A 480 21.80 -11.51 -16.82
N THR A 481 23.11 -11.66 -16.58
CA THR A 481 24.06 -10.56 -16.48
C THR A 481 24.24 -9.84 -17.82
N GLU A 482 24.38 -10.59 -18.92
CA GLU A 482 24.45 -10.02 -20.27
C GLU A 482 23.15 -9.27 -20.64
N LEU A 483 21.98 -9.82 -20.26
CA LEU A 483 20.69 -9.14 -20.43
C LEU A 483 20.58 -7.88 -19.59
N ALA A 484 21.00 -7.92 -18.32
CA ALA A 484 20.96 -6.77 -17.43
C ALA A 484 21.85 -5.64 -17.95
N ALA A 485 23.06 -5.94 -18.44
CA ALA A 485 23.96 -4.95 -19.02
C ALA A 485 23.36 -4.30 -20.28
N ALA A 486 22.79 -5.10 -21.19
CA ALA A 486 22.11 -4.57 -22.38
C ALA A 486 20.85 -3.78 -22.01
N GLY A 487 20.10 -4.22 -21.00
CA GLY A 487 18.92 -3.52 -20.47
C GLY A 487 19.27 -2.18 -19.85
N ARG A 488 20.40 -2.10 -19.14
CA ARG A 488 20.91 -0.85 -18.57
C ARG A 488 21.33 0.14 -19.67
N GLU A 489 22.04 -0.32 -20.69
CA GLU A 489 22.38 0.54 -21.86
C GLU A 489 21.10 1.02 -22.57
N LEU A 490 20.11 0.14 -22.75
CA LEU A 490 18.81 0.52 -23.30
C LEU A 490 18.13 1.60 -22.45
N GLU A 491 18.08 1.42 -21.13
CA GLU A 491 17.38 2.34 -20.22
C GLU A 491 18.01 3.73 -20.19
N PHE A 492 19.33 3.81 -20.01
CA PHE A 492 20.01 5.08 -19.71
C PHE A 492 20.61 5.76 -20.94
N GLU A 493 20.90 5.01 -22.01
CA GLU A 493 21.50 5.57 -23.22
C GLU A 493 20.55 5.53 -24.42
N GLY A 494 19.61 4.59 -24.46
CA GLY A 494 18.67 4.44 -25.58
C GLY A 494 17.32 5.14 -25.38
N LEU A 495 16.70 4.93 -24.22
CA LEU A 495 15.36 5.41 -23.90
C LEU A 495 15.40 6.74 -23.14
N GLY A 496 14.37 7.55 -23.34
CA GLY A 496 14.05 8.67 -22.47
C GLY A 496 13.18 8.25 -21.29
N ARG A 497 12.92 9.22 -20.40
CA ARG A 497 12.25 8.99 -19.10
C ARG A 497 10.73 9.12 -19.16
N GLU A 498 10.18 9.68 -20.23
CA GLU A 498 8.73 9.80 -20.41
C GLU A 498 8.12 8.47 -20.79
N GLN A 499 7.02 8.11 -20.14
CA GLN A 499 6.33 6.84 -20.31
C GLN A 499 4.81 7.04 -20.40
N VAL A 500 4.19 6.24 -21.27
CA VAL A 500 2.73 6.14 -21.40
C VAL A 500 2.34 4.68 -21.36
N LEU A 501 1.37 4.33 -20.52
CA LEU A 501 0.63 3.08 -20.58
C LEU A 501 -0.78 3.38 -21.08
N ALA A 502 -1.23 2.67 -22.11
CA ALA A 502 -2.57 2.81 -22.64
C ALA A 502 -3.21 1.42 -22.85
N MET A 503 -4.50 1.34 -22.57
CA MET A 503 -5.34 0.20 -22.92
C MET A 503 -6.61 0.70 -23.57
N ASP A 504 -7.01 0.08 -24.68
CA ASP A 504 -8.36 0.19 -25.20
C ASP A 504 -9.01 -1.20 -25.26
N LEU A 505 -10.33 -1.23 -25.47
CA LEU A 505 -11.15 -2.43 -25.42
C LEU A 505 -11.79 -2.74 -26.79
N GLU A 506 -11.14 -2.30 -27.88
CA GLU A 506 -11.71 -2.32 -29.23
C GLU A 506 -11.03 -3.33 -30.16
N GLY A 507 -10.13 -4.19 -29.67
CA GLY A 507 -9.39 -5.13 -30.51
C GLY A 507 -10.25 -6.25 -31.08
N GLU A 508 -10.00 -6.64 -32.33
CA GLU A 508 -10.70 -7.74 -32.99
C GLU A 508 -10.30 -9.12 -32.42
N MET A 509 -11.28 -10.01 -32.25
CA MET A 509 -11.03 -11.38 -31.81
C MET A 509 -10.15 -12.14 -32.82
N PRO A 510 -9.08 -12.82 -32.36
CA PRO A 510 -8.32 -13.72 -33.22
C PRO A 510 -9.18 -14.92 -33.66
N GLN A 511 -8.82 -15.52 -34.79
CA GLN A 511 -9.46 -16.73 -35.32
C GLN A 511 -9.10 -17.95 -34.47
N LEU A 512 -9.71 -18.06 -33.28
CA LEU A 512 -9.48 -19.17 -32.36
C LEU A 512 -10.36 -20.37 -32.73
N PRO A 513 -9.84 -21.60 -32.63
CA PRO A 513 -10.65 -22.80 -32.75
C PRO A 513 -11.70 -22.82 -31.64
N ASP A 514 -12.83 -23.47 -31.91
CA ASP A 514 -13.93 -23.69 -30.96
C ASP A 514 -14.71 -22.44 -30.51
N LEU A 515 -14.40 -21.26 -31.06
CA LEU A 515 -15.24 -20.07 -30.90
C LEU A 515 -16.37 -20.00 -31.94
N SER A 516 -17.50 -19.47 -31.52
CA SER A 516 -18.65 -19.28 -32.41
C SER A 516 -18.38 -18.21 -33.47
N PRO A 517 -19.00 -18.30 -34.66
CA PRO A 517 -18.89 -17.24 -35.67
C PRO A 517 -19.35 -15.86 -35.16
N GLU A 518 -20.29 -15.85 -34.21
CA GLU A 518 -20.80 -14.62 -33.59
C GLU A 518 -19.75 -14.02 -32.64
N MET A 519 -19.09 -14.84 -31.83
CA MET A 519 -17.98 -14.39 -30.96
C MET A 519 -16.78 -13.89 -31.76
N LEU A 520 -16.42 -14.59 -32.85
CA LEU A 520 -15.32 -14.17 -33.73
C LEU A 520 -15.60 -12.84 -34.43
N LYS A 521 -16.88 -12.49 -34.65
CA LYS A 521 -17.28 -11.27 -35.35
C LYS A 521 -17.51 -10.08 -34.41
N GLU A 522 -18.23 -10.31 -33.33
CA GLU A 522 -18.70 -9.25 -32.42
C GLU A 522 -17.84 -9.14 -31.15
N GLY A 523 -17.12 -10.20 -30.76
CA GLY A 523 -16.23 -10.18 -29.60
C GLY A 523 -15.11 -9.15 -29.74
N ARG A 524 -14.67 -8.63 -28.60
CA ARG A 524 -13.60 -7.64 -28.51
C ARG A 524 -12.58 -8.03 -27.46
N ILE A 525 -11.30 -7.76 -27.72
CA ILE A 525 -10.20 -8.01 -26.79
C ILE A 525 -9.53 -6.70 -26.37
N PRO A 526 -8.95 -6.64 -25.16
CA PRO A 526 -8.13 -5.51 -24.76
C PRO A 526 -6.86 -5.43 -25.60
N ARG A 527 -6.48 -4.22 -26.00
CA ARG A 527 -5.20 -3.92 -26.63
C ARG A 527 -4.37 -3.10 -25.65
N LEU A 528 -3.19 -3.59 -25.33
CA LEU A 528 -2.27 -2.98 -24.38
C LEU A 528 -1.10 -2.35 -25.13
N LEU A 529 -0.69 -1.17 -24.68
CA LEU A 529 0.45 -0.44 -25.19
C LEU A 529 1.22 0.21 -24.03
N TRP A 530 2.53 0.05 -24.04
CA TRP A 530 3.47 0.81 -23.23
C TRP A 530 4.46 1.51 -24.16
N ALA A 531 4.42 2.84 -24.16
CA ALA A 531 5.29 3.68 -24.96
C ALA A 531 6.29 4.42 -24.08
N ARG A 532 7.51 4.61 -24.61
CA ARG A 532 8.56 5.41 -24.00
C ARG A 532 9.21 6.31 -25.04
N SER A 533 9.56 7.52 -24.61
CA SER A 533 10.37 8.42 -25.45
C SER A 533 11.70 7.76 -25.80
N VAL A 534 12.26 8.05 -26.98
CA VAL A 534 13.59 7.58 -27.41
C VAL A 534 14.58 8.74 -27.25
N ALA A 535 15.71 8.46 -26.59
CA ALA A 535 16.82 9.40 -26.46
C ALA A 535 17.84 9.21 -27.59
N ASP A 536 18.18 7.96 -27.91
CA ASP A 536 19.07 7.59 -29.03
C ASP A 536 18.64 6.25 -29.65
N ARG A 537 18.09 6.32 -30.86
CA ARG A 537 17.62 5.13 -31.60
C ARG A 537 18.74 4.14 -31.93
N ALA A 538 19.96 4.60 -32.17
CA ALA A 538 21.09 3.72 -32.46
C ALA A 538 21.45 2.90 -31.22
N LYS A 539 21.36 3.51 -30.03
CA LYS A 539 21.56 2.83 -28.75
C LYS A 539 20.46 1.81 -28.45
N VAL A 540 19.19 2.16 -28.71
CA VAL A 540 18.07 1.19 -28.63
C VAL A 540 18.33 -0.03 -29.52
N SER A 541 18.74 0.21 -30.77
CA SER A 541 19.03 -0.87 -31.73
C SER A 541 20.21 -1.74 -31.31
N ALA A 542 21.29 -1.12 -30.80
CA ALA A 542 22.48 -1.82 -30.34
C ALA A 542 22.18 -2.71 -29.11
N ALA A 543 21.42 -2.19 -28.15
CA ALA A 543 21.00 -2.93 -26.97
C ALA A 543 20.10 -4.12 -27.34
N GLY A 544 19.11 -3.94 -28.21
CA GLY A 544 18.28 -5.04 -28.71
C GLY A 544 19.10 -6.13 -29.41
N ALA A 545 20.10 -5.75 -30.21
CA ALA A 545 21.02 -6.70 -30.82
C ALA A 545 21.91 -7.43 -29.79
N ALA A 546 22.30 -6.77 -28.70
CA ALA A 546 23.04 -7.40 -27.60
C ALA A 546 22.19 -8.42 -26.85
N MET A 547 20.95 -8.07 -26.49
CA MET A 547 20.00 -8.99 -25.85
C MET A 547 19.73 -10.23 -26.72
N LYS A 548 19.51 -10.03 -28.03
CA LYS A 548 19.32 -11.14 -28.97
C LYS A 548 20.52 -12.08 -28.98
N ARG A 549 21.75 -11.55 -29.06
CA ARG A 549 22.97 -12.37 -29.04
C ARG A 549 23.14 -13.15 -27.74
N ALA A 550 22.88 -12.51 -26.59
CA ALA A 550 22.95 -13.16 -25.28
C ALA A 550 21.97 -14.35 -25.21
N THR A 551 20.72 -14.14 -25.64
CA THR A 551 19.70 -15.19 -25.66
C THR A 551 20.01 -16.31 -26.67
N GLU A 552 20.51 -15.98 -27.87
CA GLU A 552 20.94 -17.01 -28.84
C GLU A 552 22.07 -17.88 -28.29
N LYS A 553 23.04 -17.28 -27.57
CA LYS A 553 24.10 -18.00 -26.89
C LYS A 553 23.56 -18.94 -25.80
N PHE A 554 22.61 -18.46 -24.98
CA PHE A 554 21.97 -19.29 -23.95
C PHE A 554 21.15 -20.44 -24.54
N LEU A 555 20.29 -20.18 -25.53
CA LEU A 555 19.48 -21.22 -26.20
C LEU A 555 20.35 -22.27 -26.90
N THR A 556 21.50 -21.85 -27.46
CA THR A 556 22.48 -22.80 -28.01
C THR A 556 22.98 -23.75 -26.93
N ARG A 557 23.29 -23.23 -25.74
CA ARG A 557 23.75 -24.05 -24.62
C ARG A 557 22.68 -25.00 -24.10
N VAL A 558 21.43 -24.53 -23.95
CA VAL A 558 20.28 -25.37 -23.61
C VAL A 558 20.13 -26.50 -24.64
N GLY A 559 20.25 -26.18 -25.93
CA GLY A 559 20.16 -27.15 -27.00
C GLY A 559 21.28 -28.20 -27.00
N GLU A 560 22.52 -27.79 -26.70
CA GLU A 560 23.65 -28.70 -26.52
C GLU A 560 23.38 -29.74 -25.41
N GLU A 561 22.76 -29.32 -24.31
CA GLU A 561 22.42 -30.20 -23.19
C GLU A 561 21.22 -31.10 -23.48
N MET A 562 20.19 -30.57 -24.14
CA MET A 562 19.01 -31.34 -24.52
C MET A 562 19.25 -32.29 -25.71
N GLY A 563 20.38 -32.13 -26.42
CA GLY A 563 20.64 -32.85 -27.66
C GLY A 563 19.76 -32.41 -28.84
N GLU A 564 19.16 -31.21 -28.76
CA GLU A 564 18.24 -30.66 -29.75
C GLU A 564 18.63 -29.22 -30.13
N THR A 565 18.25 -28.74 -31.31
CA THR A 565 18.42 -27.31 -31.63
C THR A 565 17.21 -26.54 -31.12
N VAL A 566 17.43 -25.61 -30.18
CA VAL A 566 16.38 -24.68 -29.71
C VAL A 566 16.52 -23.38 -30.51
N PRO A 567 15.66 -23.13 -31.53
CA PRO A 567 15.78 -21.93 -32.36
C PRO A 567 15.32 -20.68 -31.60
N PHE A 568 15.97 -19.55 -31.88
CA PHE A 568 15.44 -18.26 -31.46
C PHE A 568 14.12 -17.98 -32.20
N PRO A 569 13.07 -17.47 -31.53
CA PRO A 569 11.80 -17.16 -32.18
C PRO A 569 11.97 -16.21 -33.35
N GLY A 570 11.37 -16.54 -34.50
CA GLY A 570 11.39 -15.67 -35.68
C GLY A 570 10.48 -14.47 -35.49
N PHE A 571 11.02 -13.26 -35.63
CA PHE A 571 10.24 -12.03 -35.70
C PHE A 571 9.96 -11.65 -37.15
N MET A 572 8.76 -11.19 -37.41
CA MET A 572 8.43 -10.48 -38.65
C MET A 572 8.65 -8.99 -38.48
N THR A 573 9.05 -8.34 -39.56
CA THR A 573 9.25 -6.90 -39.63
C THR A 573 8.24 -6.25 -40.57
N SER A 574 7.81 -5.05 -40.22
CA SER A 574 7.04 -4.16 -41.09
C SER A 574 7.43 -2.71 -40.82
N GLU A 575 7.33 -1.85 -41.82
CA GLU A 575 7.52 -0.41 -41.68
C GLU A 575 6.18 0.25 -42.07
N ASP A 576 5.50 0.83 -41.09
CA ASP A 576 4.19 1.47 -41.29
C ASP A 576 4.16 2.84 -40.62
N GLU A 577 3.80 3.88 -41.36
CA GLU A 577 3.68 5.27 -40.87
C GLU A 577 4.91 5.80 -40.11
N GLY A 578 6.10 5.34 -40.51
CA GLY A 578 7.35 5.75 -39.88
C GLY A 578 7.71 4.98 -38.61
N LEU A 579 6.97 3.91 -38.27
CA LEU A 579 7.31 2.97 -37.21
C LEU A 579 7.90 1.66 -37.78
N ASP A 580 9.12 1.34 -37.37
CA ASP A 580 9.72 0.03 -37.56
C ASP A 580 9.14 -0.95 -36.54
N SER A 581 8.29 -1.87 -36.99
CA SER A 581 7.62 -2.84 -36.12
C SER A 581 8.21 -4.24 -36.27
N ASN A 582 8.58 -4.86 -35.14
CA ASN A 582 8.94 -6.26 -35.01
C ASN A 582 7.83 -6.98 -34.25
N PHE A 583 7.33 -8.11 -34.76
CA PHE A 583 6.23 -8.84 -34.11
C PHE A 583 6.38 -10.35 -34.23
N LEU A 584 5.82 -11.06 -33.24
CA LEU A 584 5.80 -12.51 -33.19
C LEU A 584 4.46 -13.03 -33.75
N LEU A 585 4.49 -13.78 -34.86
CA LEU A 585 3.29 -14.44 -35.36
C LEU A 585 2.94 -15.64 -34.48
N LEU A 586 1.80 -15.55 -33.80
CA LEU A 586 1.17 -16.68 -33.15
C LEU A 586 0.25 -17.41 -34.14
N PRO A 587 -0.03 -18.72 -33.96
CA PRO A 587 -0.87 -19.50 -34.87
C PRO A 587 -2.25 -18.90 -35.16
N PHE A 588 -2.77 -18.11 -34.23
CA PHE A 588 -4.08 -17.44 -34.31
C PHE A 588 -3.92 -15.93 -34.12
N SER A 589 -3.04 -15.28 -34.87
CA SER A 589 -2.80 -13.83 -34.76
C SER A 589 -3.56 -13.00 -35.80
N ASN A 590 -3.96 -11.79 -35.41
CA ASN A 590 -4.46 -10.72 -36.29
C ASN A 590 -3.76 -9.40 -35.89
N GLU A 591 -4.04 -8.26 -36.55
CA GLU A 591 -3.35 -7.00 -36.23
C GLU A 591 -3.58 -6.49 -34.80
N ASP A 592 -4.64 -6.96 -34.13
CA ASP A 592 -5.02 -6.60 -32.76
C ASP A 592 -4.60 -7.62 -31.69
N PHE A 593 -4.03 -8.75 -32.09
CA PHE A 593 -3.56 -9.82 -31.23
C PHE A 593 -2.17 -10.30 -31.66
N LEU A 594 -1.18 -9.43 -31.46
CA LEU A 594 0.22 -9.64 -31.80
C LEU A 594 1.12 -8.93 -30.80
N LEU A 595 2.02 -9.68 -30.15
CA LEU A 595 3.11 -9.06 -29.39
C LEU A 595 4.00 -8.30 -30.37
N ASN A 596 4.04 -6.97 -30.23
CA ASN A 596 4.73 -6.08 -31.16
C ASN A 596 5.65 -5.11 -30.41
N ILE A 597 6.79 -4.84 -31.04
CA ILE A 597 7.74 -3.79 -30.67
C ILE A 597 7.80 -2.84 -31.86
N ALA A 598 7.27 -1.64 -31.72
CA ALA A 598 7.33 -0.59 -32.75
C ALA A 598 8.28 0.53 -32.31
N LEU A 599 9.09 1.05 -33.23
CA LEU A 599 10.15 2.01 -32.92
C LEU A 599 10.29 3.06 -34.02
N ASN A 600 10.50 4.31 -33.64
CA ASN A 600 11.04 5.36 -34.52
C ASN A 600 12.11 6.18 -33.78
N ASP A 601 12.47 7.35 -34.31
CA ASP A 601 13.49 8.22 -33.69
C ASP A 601 13.03 8.87 -32.38
N GLU A 602 11.72 8.89 -32.08
CA GLU A 602 11.13 9.65 -30.97
C GLU A 602 10.43 8.76 -29.94
N VAL A 603 9.94 7.58 -30.33
CA VAL A 603 9.19 6.67 -29.45
C VAL A 603 9.50 5.19 -29.71
N LEU A 604 9.58 4.44 -28.62
CA LEU A 604 9.54 2.98 -28.58
C LEU A 604 8.20 2.55 -27.97
N ILE A 605 7.52 1.62 -28.61
CA ILE A 605 6.20 1.11 -28.24
C ILE A 605 6.27 -0.41 -28.10
N LEU A 606 5.97 -0.93 -26.92
CA LEU A 606 5.67 -2.34 -26.71
C LEU A 606 4.16 -2.50 -26.62
N GLY A 607 3.58 -3.44 -27.36
CA GLY A 607 2.14 -3.62 -27.34
C GLY A 607 1.66 -4.99 -27.78
N THR A 608 0.34 -5.15 -27.77
CA THR A 608 -0.37 -6.34 -28.22
C THR A 608 -1.11 -6.12 -29.55
N SER A 609 -1.00 -4.94 -30.14
CA SER A 609 -1.66 -4.57 -31.40
C SER A 609 -0.79 -3.59 -32.19
N ARG A 610 -0.54 -3.94 -33.45
CA ARG A 610 0.11 -3.03 -34.41
C ARG A 610 -0.79 -1.84 -34.75
N LEU A 611 -2.10 -2.07 -34.83
CA LEU A 611 -3.07 -1.02 -35.09
C LEU A 611 -3.08 0.01 -33.95
N GLN A 612 -3.04 -0.43 -32.70
CA GLN A 612 -2.97 0.48 -31.55
C GLN A 612 -1.67 1.29 -31.54
N ALA A 613 -0.52 0.66 -31.81
CA ALA A 613 0.76 1.37 -31.93
C ALA A 613 0.72 2.46 -33.01
N ARG A 614 0.06 2.19 -34.13
CA ARG A 614 -0.15 3.16 -35.21
C ARG A 614 -1.06 4.31 -34.77
N LEU A 615 -2.19 4.02 -34.14
CA LEU A 615 -3.12 5.04 -33.63
C LEU A 615 -2.44 5.96 -32.61
N PHE A 616 -1.57 5.40 -31.77
CA PHE A 616 -0.76 6.16 -30.83
C PHE A 616 0.16 7.15 -31.56
N GLU A 617 0.91 6.71 -32.55
CA GLU A 617 1.82 7.59 -33.31
C GLU A 617 1.07 8.69 -34.07
N LEU A 618 -0.05 8.37 -34.71
CA LEU A 618 -0.92 9.36 -35.35
C LEU A 618 -1.43 10.41 -34.35
N GLY A 619 -1.82 9.96 -33.15
CA GLY A 619 -2.26 10.83 -32.07
C GLY A 619 -1.21 11.82 -31.61
N ARG A 620 0.03 11.34 -31.51
CA ARG A 620 1.19 12.11 -31.06
C ARG A 620 1.51 13.28 -31.99
N GLN A 621 1.23 13.14 -33.29
CA GLN A 621 1.37 14.22 -34.28
C GLN A 621 0.31 15.33 -34.14
N GLY A 622 -0.73 15.11 -33.32
CA GLY A 622 -1.74 16.11 -32.97
C GLY A 622 -1.25 17.14 -31.94
N LYS A 623 -2.01 18.22 -31.76
CA LYS A 623 -1.76 19.19 -30.68
C LYS A 623 -2.41 18.71 -29.39
N ALA A 624 -1.60 18.37 -28.38
CA ALA A 624 -2.05 18.18 -27.01
C ALA A 624 -1.80 19.44 -26.16
N ALA A 625 -2.62 19.66 -25.14
CA ALA A 625 -2.33 20.67 -24.12
C ALA A 625 -1.15 20.20 -23.26
N PRO A 626 -0.21 21.06 -22.84
CA PRO A 626 0.93 20.66 -22.03
C PRO A 626 0.48 20.06 -20.69
N GLY A 627 1.29 19.14 -20.15
CA GLY A 627 1.05 18.49 -18.87
C GLY A 627 2.37 18.04 -18.20
N THR A 628 2.32 17.87 -16.88
CA THR A 628 3.43 17.42 -16.03
C THR A 628 2.94 16.50 -14.91
N GLY A 629 3.89 15.83 -14.24
CA GLY A 629 3.63 14.92 -13.13
C GLY A 629 3.17 13.52 -13.57
N LEU A 630 2.24 12.93 -12.82
CA LEU A 630 1.61 11.65 -13.12
C LEU A 630 0.10 11.83 -13.32
N LYS A 631 -0.41 11.37 -14.45
CA LYS A 631 -1.85 11.35 -14.73
C LYS A 631 -2.31 9.95 -15.08
N ILE A 632 -3.43 9.54 -14.48
CA ILE A 632 -4.12 8.29 -14.77
C ILE A 632 -5.59 8.62 -15.06
N GLU A 633 -6.11 8.15 -16.18
CA GLU A 633 -7.51 8.29 -16.55
C GLU A 633 -8.09 6.94 -16.95
N MET A 634 -9.33 6.69 -16.55
CA MET A 634 -10.10 5.52 -16.98
C MET A 634 -11.50 5.91 -17.45
N ASP A 635 -11.92 5.38 -18.59
CA ASP A 635 -13.28 5.49 -19.12
C ASP A 635 -14.10 4.28 -18.67
N LEU A 636 -14.70 4.38 -17.48
CA LEU A 636 -15.44 3.28 -16.86
C LEU A 636 -16.71 2.93 -17.64
N LYS A 637 -17.28 3.87 -18.39
CA LYS A 637 -18.38 3.62 -19.31
C LYS A 637 -17.99 2.64 -20.41
N ARG A 638 -16.81 2.81 -21.03
CA ARG A 638 -16.28 1.83 -22.01
C ARG A 638 -16.09 0.46 -21.37
N GLY A 639 -15.58 0.41 -20.15
CA GLY A 639 -15.43 -0.85 -19.39
C GLY A 639 -16.76 -1.55 -19.18
N SER A 640 -17.80 -0.82 -18.75
CA SER A 640 -19.15 -1.36 -18.60
C SER A 640 -19.73 -1.88 -19.92
N GLN A 641 -19.57 -1.13 -21.01
CA GLN A 641 -20.02 -1.54 -22.35
C GLN A 641 -19.31 -2.81 -22.83
N PHE A 642 -18.01 -2.93 -22.56
CA PHE A 642 -17.24 -4.13 -22.89
C PHE A 642 -17.75 -5.36 -22.12
N LEU A 643 -18.01 -5.23 -20.82
CA LEU A 643 -18.57 -6.33 -20.02
C LEU A 643 -19.96 -6.73 -20.51
N GLN A 644 -20.83 -5.76 -20.82
CA GLN A 644 -22.16 -6.00 -21.37
C GLN A 644 -22.12 -6.74 -22.72
N LEU A 645 -21.18 -6.39 -23.59
CA LEU A 645 -20.96 -7.11 -24.85
C LEU A 645 -20.67 -8.59 -24.58
N TRP A 646 -19.73 -8.87 -23.67
CA TRP A 646 -19.36 -10.25 -23.34
C TRP A 646 -20.51 -11.03 -22.70
N ASP A 647 -21.39 -10.39 -21.93
CA ASP A 647 -22.61 -11.02 -21.40
C ASP A 647 -23.58 -11.45 -22.49
N VAL A 648 -23.84 -10.56 -23.45
CA VAL A 648 -24.70 -10.88 -24.59
C VAL A 648 -24.12 -12.07 -25.38
N LEU A 649 -22.80 -12.08 -25.58
CA LEU A 649 -22.11 -13.17 -26.25
C LEU A 649 -22.14 -14.46 -25.43
N ALA A 650 -22.03 -14.38 -24.10
CA ALA A 650 -22.11 -15.53 -23.20
C ALA A 650 -23.48 -16.21 -23.21
N GLN A 651 -24.55 -15.44 -23.44
CA GLN A 651 -25.90 -15.97 -23.55
C GLN A 651 -26.18 -16.66 -24.90
N THR A 652 -25.26 -16.59 -25.86
CA THR A 652 -25.38 -17.33 -27.12
C THR A 652 -25.14 -18.83 -26.88
N LYS A 653 -25.83 -19.70 -27.64
CA LYS A 653 -25.79 -21.16 -27.46
C LYS A 653 -24.40 -21.80 -27.56
N ALA A 654 -23.39 -21.07 -28.02
CA ALA A 654 -22.03 -21.55 -28.17
C ALA A 654 -21.19 -21.41 -26.88
N PHE A 655 -21.51 -20.46 -25.99
CA PHE A 655 -20.76 -20.27 -24.75
C PHE A 655 -21.03 -21.38 -23.73
N ALA A 656 -22.22 -21.98 -23.75
CA ALA A 656 -22.58 -23.11 -22.88
C ALA A 656 -21.69 -24.35 -23.07
N GLN A 657 -20.94 -24.45 -24.18
CA GLN A 657 -19.95 -25.51 -24.40
C GLN A 657 -18.54 -25.12 -23.90
N ALA A 658 -18.21 -23.82 -23.86
CA ALA A 658 -16.95 -23.30 -23.34
C ALA A 658 -16.98 -23.13 -21.80
N ASP A 659 -18.13 -22.79 -21.22
CA ASP A 659 -18.34 -22.70 -19.76
C ASP A 659 -18.11 -24.05 -19.06
N ALA A 660 -18.43 -25.15 -19.75
CA ALA A 660 -18.15 -26.51 -19.26
C ALA A 660 -16.65 -26.85 -19.18
N LEU A 661 -15.77 -26.07 -19.82
CA LEU A 661 -14.31 -26.23 -19.79
C LEU A 661 -13.62 -25.33 -18.74
N LEU A 662 -14.30 -24.29 -18.25
CA LEU A 662 -13.73 -23.30 -17.31
C LEU A 662 -14.18 -23.49 -15.84
N GLY A 663 -15.12 -24.41 -15.57
CA GLY A 663 -15.59 -24.70 -14.20
C GLY A 663 -16.64 -23.71 -13.70
N GLU A 664 -17.14 -23.93 -12.47
CA GLU A 664 -18.25 -23.14 -11.87
C GLU A 664 -17.92 -21.64 -11.63
N GLU A 665 -16.66 -21.23 -11.78
CA GLU A 665 -16.24 -19.82 -11.81
C GLU A 665 -16.31 -19.24 -13.23
N GLY A 666 -17.46 -19.41 -13.90
CA GLY A 666 -17.70 -18.83 -15.20
C GLY A 666 -17.42 -17.32 -15.19
N LEU A 667 -17.00 -16.77 -16.35
CA LEU A 667 -16.76 -15.34 -16.61
C LEU A 667 -17.99 -14.43 -16.38
N GLY A 668 -19.08 -14.96 -15.81
CA GLY A 668 -20.14 -14.23 -15.15
C GLY A 668 -19.61 -13.45 -13.95
N GLY A 669 -18.74 -12.47 -14.21
CA GLY A 669 -18.23 -11.55 -13.19
C GLY A 669 -19.39 -11.02 -12.36
N ASP A 670 -19.17 -10.89 -11.05
CA ASP A 670 -20.14 -10.45 -10.05
C ASP A 670 -21.12 -9.41 -10.62
N GLN A 671 -22.40 -9.78 -10.72
CA GLN A 671 -23.47 -8.90 -11.21
C GLN A 671 -23.46 -7.57 -10.42
N SER A 672 -23.08 -7.60 -9.15
CA SER A 672 -22.93 -6.42 -8.30
C SER A 672 -21.83 -5.48 -8.81
N LEU A 673 -20.67 -6.01 -9.24
CA LEU A 673 -19.58 -5.21 -9.80
C LEU A 673 -20.00 -4.53 -11.10
N ARG A 674 -20.81 -5.20 -11.92
CA ARG A 674 -21.32 -4.66 -13.20
C ARG A 674 -22.30 -3.53 -12.99
N GLU A 675 -23.27 -3.73 -12.09
CA GLU A 675 -24.25 -2.70 -11.73
C GLU A 675 -23.56 -1.47 -11.13
N LYS A 676 -22.49 -1.68 -10.34
CA LYS A 676 -21.66 -0.60 -9.80
C LYS A 676 -20.86 0.12 -10.89
N LEU A 677 -20.18 -0.59 -11.79
CA LEU A 677 -19.42 0.02 -12.88
C LEU A 677 -20.31 0.78 -13.86
N ALA A 678 -21.53 0.31 -14.11
CA ALA A 678 -22.49 1.00 -14.98
C ALA A 678 -22.92 2.37 -14.44
N GLN A 679 -22.82 2.58 -13.13
CA GLN A 679 -23.11 3.87 -12.49
C GLN A 679 -21.93 4.85 -12.58
N LEU A 680 -20.75 4.39 -13.02
CA LEU A 680 -19.55 5.21 -13.11
C LEU A 680 -19.22 5.55 -14.57
N ARG A 681 -18.93 6.82 -14.82
CA ARG A 681 -18.54 7.33 -16.14
C ARG A 681 -17.03 7.31 -16.32
N ARG A 682 -16.30 7.90 -15.38
CA ARG A 682 -14.87 8.19 -15.55
C ARG A 682 -14.15 8.22 -14.22
N LEU A 683 -12.89 7.78 -14.20
CA LEU A 683 -11.96 7.99 -13.10
C LEU A 683 -10.78 8.84 -13.60
N ARG A 684 -10.38 9.83 -12.80
CA ARG A 684 -9.20 10.67 -13.05
C ARG A 684 -8.36 10.77 -11.79
N TYR A 685 -7.06 10.61 -11.93
CA TYR A 685 -6.07 10.83 -10.90
C TYR A 685 -4.94 11.65 -11.48
N HIS A 686 -4.59 12.78 -10.85
CA HIS A 686 -3.48 13.63 -11.28
C HIS A 686 -2.67 14.04 -10.07
N HIS A 687 -1.39 13.68 -10.06
CA HIS A 687 -0.41 14.06 -9.05
C HIS A 687 0.64 14.94 -9.70
N ARG A 688 0.69 16.21 -9.32
CA ARG A 688 1.46 17.25 -10.02
C ARG A 688 1.97 18.30 -9.05
N GLU A 689 2.91 19.11 -9.50
CA GLU A 689 3.22 20.37 -8.86
C GLU A 689 2.38 21.49 -9.49
N GLU A 690 1.77 22.34 -8.66
CA GLU A 690 1.00 23.50 -9.10
C GLU A 690 1.30 24.67 -8.18
N ALA A 691 1.77 25.78 -8.76
CA ALA A 691 2.18 26.99 -8.03
C ALA A 691 3.23 26.75 -6.92
N GLY A 692 4.12 25.75 -7.10
CA GLY A 692 5.16 25.40 -6.13
C GLY A 692 4.68 24.49 -5.00
N GLU A 693 3.45 23.98 -5.07
CA GLU A 693 2.91 23.00 -4.13
C GLU A 693 2.56 21.68 -4.82
N LEU A 694 2.82 20.56 -4.14
CA LEU A 694 2.34 19.25 -4.53
C LEU A 694 0.82 19.20 -4.42
N ARG A 695 0.16 18.88 -5.53
CA ARG A 695 -1.30 18.69 -5.60
C ARG A 695 -1.66 17.31 -6.11
N THR A 696 -2.67 16.73 -5.47
CA THR A 696 -3.28 15.47 -5.92
C THR A 696 -4.77 15.67 -6.10
N SER A 697 -5.22 15.46 -7.32
CA SER A 697 -6.62 15.48 -7.70
C SER A 697 -7.07 14.05 -7.98
N PHE A 698 -8.16 13.61 -7.36
CA PHE A 698 -8.82 12.36 -7.67
C PHE A 698 -10.31 12.62 -7.89
N ALA A 699 -10.85 12.13 -9.00
CA ALA A 699 -12.26 12.29 -9.33
C ALA A 699 -12.82 11.00 -9.90
N VAL A 700 -14.01 10.61 -9.44
CA VAL A 700 -14.85 9.57 -10.04
C VAL A 700 -16.17 10.22 -10.40
N GLU A 701 -16.48 10.25 -11.69
CA GLU A 701 -17.70 10.84 -12.23
C GLU A 701 -18.77 9.77 -12.36
N LEU A 702 -20.02 10.11 -12.00
CA LEU A 702 -21.16 9.23 -12.18
C LEU A 702 -21.67 9.26 -13.63
N ALA A 703 -22.30 8.17 -14.05
CA ALA A 703 -23.06 8.12 -15.30
C ALA A 703 -24.39 8.86 -15.12
N GLU A 704 -24.80 9.64 -16.13
CA GLU A 704 -26.10 10.33 -16.17
C GLU A 704 -27.30 9.38 -16.23
#